data_AF-A0AAU6G069-F1
#
_entry.id   AF-A0AAU6G069-F1
#
_cell.length_a   1.000
_cell.length_b   1.000
_cell.length_c   1.000
_cell.angle_alpha   90.00
_cell.angle_beta   90.00
_cell.angle_gamma   90.00
#
_symmetry.space_group_name_H-M   'P 1'
#
loop_
_entity.id
_entity.type
_entity.pdbx_description
1 polymer ?
#
loop_
_entity_poly.entity_id
_entity_poly.type
_entity_poly.pdbx_seq_one_letter_code
_entity_poly.pdbx_strand_id
1 'polypeptide(L)'
;MHDSLPPQPQPPRTAAARPGPVRLAPLQGETNLSYLDRLADRYRLGVKDLIPALLQAGGGLFKGYRTDGEVYLNAAARARVSAFCRVPEEILQRALPAWTAQEPVSPDGAGAAGRFRFGAVVPAAGEGCRLCTAARTGRTKPARVYLQPHTRICPRHRRWMLGTHWIDGGPADTEQADLAELPQMAAAHRRHLDLLRHRPDAARAFEVAHAVIVSWWAQQWPEEKQWPCRERQMAPPGADPGWWRLLVRDAVTYPEAVALTSVLTSERTRQRLLDDTSGHVPHTLGYAPELVTELARVTRRPWLAERIASTSAGPLLLWVQHCVRADADPAVIDRLWTLHMAHRPRPIARELTAYRDAAQPEKAAGGTRLHLGLRHTSNQAFTTGLAHARAYAAVHGHLAAPIHSRFNGFALGRWLSNHRKFPAMPPEHVAELEALDPWWRPPWTVMWQRFYYQARDHTRARGALRPEHGFPTTGFGLGEWLYNQCTGYDSLHPGQQRLLADIGLTHESARAARPRRKHMATHFQRVLACARSYADTHGTLVNATTDTVQDGLKLGQWLSNQRSKDRAHQLRHGTPSPRALALSAIDPWWNPPWTLEWQRSWHQARTHVDGGHVLDPAAGFPGTTSALATWLTTQCAQYDTLLPDQHDLLARIGITADQAQSAAARPAENEADFATALSYARSYHAIHGTLAAAVDTVHDGFQLGRWLRRQRQHARTDADRGVSPSAAAKALDRVDPWWCPPWSLAWQRPWQHIHDQIKAGHRLDADHHFRSFAPAQRTWLRTQRNHYADLHPDQQRLLADIGLTRDSARTRPLNPYAETALAHARAYADTHHTLAVAHSTVHDGFPLGRWLNDQRQQARRETTPSARHQALTAIDPWWNPPWDLAWQRACTRARTTQTRPHGVPADVRTWIRAQHAAWPHLRPQQQQLLTDLDITPSTEKAAARRRTSRVYPTSPGLAHARAYAQAHGHLSPSADSQHDGFPLGRWLVQKRRAARQGRLSPTTSQTLETLDPWWNPPWPSIWQRTYQQAKLHHHTGQPYSPTLQRWAERQLTRWKTLHLVQQELLSSIAIHPG
;
A
#
# COMPACT_ATOMS: atom_id res chain seq x y z
N MET A 1 -55.71 0.35 -35.78
CA MET A 1 -55.12 0.80 -34.50
C MET A 1 -54.20 -0.32 -34.03
N HIS A 2 -52.94 -0.35 -34.48
CA HIS A 2 -51.79 0.40 -33.95
C HIS A 2 -51.44 -0.06 -32.52
N ASP A 3 -50.39 -0.89 -32.40
CA ASP A 3 -49.08 -0.35 -32.03
C ASP A 3 -47.95 -1.32 -32.41
N SER A 4 -47.21 -0.92 -33.44
CA SER A 4 -45.97 -1.54 -33.88
C SER A 4 -44.82 -0.96 -33.05
N LEU A 5 -44.10 -1.83 -32.34
CA LEU A 5 -42.86 -1.48 -31.64
C LEU A 5 -41.83 -0.86 -32.61
N PRO A 6 -41.06 0.15 -32.18
CA PRO A 6 -40.08 0.82 -33.04
C PRO A 6 -38.91 -0.13 -33.36
N PRO A 7 -38.31 -0.04 -34.57
CA PRO A 7 -37.20 -0.88 -34.94
C PRO A 7 -35.95 -0.46 -34.15
N GLN A 8 -35.26 -1.44 -33.55
CA GLN A 8 -33.96 -1.22 -32.92
C GLN A 8 -32.98 -0.63 -33.95
N PRO A 9 -32.12 0.32 -33.55
CA PRO A 9 -31.11 0.88 -34.45
C PRO A 9 -30.13 -0.22 -34.87
N GLN A 10 -30.14 -0.56 -36.17
CA GLN A 10 -29.10 -1.42 -36.75
C GLN A 10 -27.73 -0.73 -36.61
N PRO A 11 -26.69 -1.46 -36.19
CA PRO A 11 -25.34 -0.92 -36.17
C PRO A 11 -24.91 -0.56 -37.60
N PRO A 12 -24.12 0.52 -37.78
CA PRO A 12 -23.70 0.95 -39.10
C PRO A 12 -22.94 -0.18 -39.82
N ARG A 13 -23.43 -0.54 -41.02
CA ARG A 13 -22.73 -1.42 -41.97
C ARG A 13 -21.38 -0.79 -42.29
N THR A 14 -20.35 -1.20 -41.54
CA THR A 14 -18.96 -0.88 -41.86
C THR A 14 -18.56 -1.67 -43.09
N ALA A 15 -17.89 -0.97 -44.01
CA ALA A 15 -17.42 -1.46 -45.30
C ALA A 15 -16.93 -2.92 -45.23
N ALA A 16 -17.46 -3.75 -46.12
CA ALA A 16 -17.17 -5.16 -46.23
C ALA A 16 -15.65 -5.40 -46.34
N ALA A 17 -15.03 -5.87 -45.26
CA ALA A 17 -13.75 -6.53 -45.33
C ALA A 17 -13.94 -7.78 -46.20
N ARG A 18 -13.27 -7.85 -47.35
CA ARG A 18 -13.27 -9.04 -48.21
C ARG A 18 -12.84 -10.26 -47.36
N PRO A 19 -13.64 -11.34 -47.27
CA PRO A 19 -13.33 -12.49 -46.44
C PRO A 19 -12.09 -13.23 -46.96
N GLY A 20 -11.15 -13.52 -46.06
CA GLY A 20 -9.96 -14.31 -46.38
C GLY A 20 -10.32 -15.77 -46.75
N PRO A 21 -9.56 -16.43 -47.64
CA PRO A 21 -9.82 -17.81 -48.08
C PRO A 21 -9.34 -18.90 -47.09
N VAL A 22 -8.54 -18.56 -46.07
CA VAL A 22 -7.84 -19.58 -45.25
C VAL A 22 -8.48 -19.78 -43.88
N ARG A 23 -9.03 -20.99 -43.65
CA ARG A 23 -9.48 -21.46 -42.32
C ARG A 23 -8.27 -21.88 -41.48
N LEU A 24 -8.10 -21.28 -40.30
CA LEU A 24 -7.03 -21.62 -39.35
C LEU A 24 -7.61 -22.27 -38.08
N ALA A 25 -7.29 -23.54 -37.85
CA ALA A 25 -7.68 -24.24 -36.62
C ALA A 25 -6.93 -23.67 -35.39
N PRO A 26 -7.65 -23.18 -34.36
CA PRO A 26 -7.04 -22.77 -33.10
C PRO A 26 -6.59 -23.99 -32.29
N LEU A 27 -5.55 -23.83 -31.47
CA LEU A 27 -5.08 -24.87 -30.56
C LEU A 27 -5.60 -24.60 -29.15
N GLN A 28 -5.90 -25.68 -28.42
CA GLN A 28 -6.38 -25.59 -27.04
C GLN A 28 -5.31 -24.97 -26.13
N GLY A 29 -5.67 -23.88 -25.44
CA GLY A 29 -4.77 -23.12 -24.57
C GLY A 29 -3.84 -22.15 -25.29
N GLU A 30 -4.01 -21.93 -26.60
CA GLU A 30 -3.18 -21.03 -27.40
C GLU A 30 -3.41 -19.54 -27.05
N THR A 31 -2.34 -18.73 -27.10
CA THR A 31 -2.43 -17.28 -26.88
C THR A 31 -3.09 -16.59 -28.07
N ASN A 32 -3.76 -15.46 -27.84
CA ASN A 32 -4.37 -14.70 -28.94
C ASN A 32 -3.29 -14.27 -29.94
N LEU A 33 -2.15 -13.79 -29.44
CA LEU A 33 -1.03 -13.36 -30.27
C LEU A 33 -0.49 -14.50 -31.16
N SER A 34 -0.36 -15.72 -30.61
CA SER A 34 0.10 -16.88 -31.38
C SER A 34 -0.86 -17.24 -32.51
N TYR A 35 -2.16 -17.27 -32.21
CA TYR A 35 -3.18 -17.56 -33.20
C TYR A 35 -3.15 -16.52 -34.34
N LEU A 36 -3.05 -15.23 -34.01
CA LEU A 36 -2.97 -14.15 -35.00
C LEU A 36 -1.66 -14.17 -35.80
N ASP A 37 -0.54 -14.51 -35.18
CA ASP A 37 0.75 -14.61 -35.86
C ASP A 37 0.83 -15.83 -36.80
N ARG A 38 0.18 -16.94 -36.44
CA ARG A 38 -0.03 -18.09 -37.33
C ARG A 38 -1.03 -17.78 -38.45
N LEU A 39 -2.03 -16.94 -38.19
CA LEU A 39 -2.96 -16.46 -39.21
C LEU A 39 -2.23 -15.57 -40.22
N ALA A 40 -1.39 -14.65 -39.76
CA ALA A 40 -0.57 -13.79 -40.62
C ALA A 40 0.43 -14.60 -41.48
N ASP A 41 1.04 -15.63 -40.89
CA ASP A 41 1.93 -16.56 -41.60
C ASP A 41 1.27 -17.26 -42.79
N ARG A 42 -0.02 -17.58 -42.69
CA ARG A 42 -0.78 -18.19 -43.81
C ARG A 42 -0.82 -17.29 -45.05
N TYR A 43 -0.71 -15.98 -44.85
CA TYR A 43 -0.66 -14.97 -45.90
C TYR A 43 0.77 -14.48 -46.20
N ARG A 44 1.80 -15.10 -45.61
CA ARG A 44 3.21 -14.66 -45.68
C ARG A 44 3.41 -13.21 -45.20
N LEU A 45 2.59 -12.78 -44.24
CA LEU A 45 2.66 -11.46 -43.62
C LEU A 45 3.07 -11.58 -42.15
N GLY A 46 3.64 -10.51 -41.60
CA GLY A 46 3.83 -10.39 -40.16
C GLY A 46 2.52 -10.06 -39.45
N VAL A 47 2.37 -10.48 -38.19
CA VAL A 47 1.20 -10.11 -37.37
C VAL A 47 1.01 -8.59 -37.25
N LYS A 48 2.12 -7.82 -37.32
CA LYS A 48 2.12 -6.36 -37.31
C LYS A 48 1.59 -5.73 -38.61
N ASP A 49 1.53 -6.50 -39.68
CA ASP A 49 1.11 -6.02 -41.00
C ASP A 49 -0.35 -6.41 -41.24
N LEU A 50 -0.67 -7.70 -41.05
CA LEU A 50 -2.02 -8.21 -41.31
C LEU A 50 -3.06 -7.66 -40.33
N ILE A 51 -2.78 -7.72 -39.02
CA ILE A 51 -3.82 -7.45 -38.02
C ILE A 51 -4.20 -5.97 -37.96
N PRO A 52 -3.28 -4.98 -37.95
CA PRO A 52 -3.67 -3.58 -37.99
C PRO A 52 -4.43 -3.21 -39.27
N ALA A 53 -4.04 -3.80 -40.42
CA ALA A 53 -4.75 -3.63 -41.68
C ALA A 53 -6.17 -4.21 -41.62
N LEU A 54 -6.33 -5.43 -41.09
CA LEU A 54 -7.63 -6.10 -40.92
C LEU A 54 -8.56 -5.32 -39.99
N LEU A 55 -8.02 -4.77 -38.91
CA LEU A 55 -8.79 -4.07 -37.89
C LEU A 55 -9.03 -2.59 -38.21
N GLN A 56 -8.42 -2.06 -39.28
CA GLN A 56 -8.37 -0.63 -39.58
C GLN A 56 -7.84 0.19 -38.39
N ALA A 57 -6.93 -0.41 -37.62
CA ALA A 57 -6.34 0.21 -36.44
C ALA A 57 -5.07 0.95 -36.85
N GLY A 58 -4.91 2.21 -36.41
CA GLY A 58 -3.65 2.95 -36.60
C GLY A 58 -2.46 2.19 -35.99
N GLY A 59 -1.24 2.48 -36.47
CA GLY A 59 0.00 1.70 -36.19
C GLY A 59 0.46 1.58 -34.72
N GLY A 60 -0.39 1.91 -33.75
CA GLY A 60 -0.13 1.79 -32.31
C GLY A 60 -0.49 0.45 -31.67
N LEU A 61 -1.24 -0.45 -32.33
CA LEU A 61 -1.72 -1.72 -31.72
C LEU A 61 -0.58 -2.56 -31.14
N PHE A 62 0.53 -2.70 -31.88
CA PHE A 62 1.72 -3.49 -31.49
C PHE A 62 2.90 -2.62 -31.08
N LYS A 63 2.65 -1.42 -30.53
CA LYS A 63 3.73 -0.56 -30.02
C LYS A 63 4.49 -1.29 -28.90
N GLY A 64 5.80 -1.46 -29.08
CA GLY A 64 6.62 -2.24 -28.15
C GLY A 64 6.46 -3.76 -28.28
N TYR A 65 6.06 -4.25 -29.45
CA TYR A 65 5.91 -5.67 -29.75
C TYR A 65 7.07 -6.52 -29.28
N ARG A 66 6.72 -7.63 -28.64
CA ARG A 66 7.61 -8.71 -28.23
C ARG A 66 6.87 -10.02 -28.42
N THR A 67 7.58 -11.10 -28.68
CA THR A 67 6.94 -12.41 -28.87
C THR A 67 6.34 -12.93 -27.57
N ASP A 68 6.88 -12.52 -26.41
CA ASP A 68 6.38 -12.84 -25.06
C ASP A 68 5.18 -12.01 -24.59
N GLY A 69 4.61 -11.20 -25.47
CA GLY A 69 3.42 -10.42 -25.16
C GLY A 69 2.11 -11.15 -25.48
N GLU A 70 1.01 -10.46 -25.19
CA GLU A 70 -0.35 -10.88 -25.51
C GLU A 70 -1.15 -9.71 -26.07
N VAL A 71 -2.12 -10.01 -26.93
CA VAL A 71 -3.03 -9.03 -27.53
C VAL A 71 -4.45 -9.25 -27.01
N TYR A 72 -5.04 -8.16 -26.51
CA TYR A 72 -6.42 -8.12 -26.03
C TYR A 72 -7.25 -7.32 -27.03
N LEU A 73 -8.24 -7.98 -27.64
CA LEU A 73 -9.09 -7.41 -28.67
C LEU A 73 -10.46 -7.05 -28.11
N ASN A 74 -11.01 -5.91 -28.55
CA ASN A 74 -12.40 -5.57 -28.24
C ASN A 74 -13.38 -6.44 -29.04
N ALA A 75 -14.67 -6.41 -28.70
CA ALA A 75 -15.68 -7.25 -29.34
C ALA A 75 -15.76 -7.06 -30.87
N ALA A 76 -15.71 -5.82 -31.35
CA ALA A 76 -15.74 -5.51 -32.78
C ALA A 76 -14.52 -6.07 -33.54
N ALA A 77 -13.33 -6.02 -32.92
CA ALA A 77 -12.11 -6.55 -33.49
C ALA A 77 -12.12 -8.09 -33.54
N ARG A 78 -12.65 -8.74 -32.50
CA ARG A 78 -12.81 -10.21 -32.47
C ARG A 78 -13.76 -10.70 -33.55
N ALA A 79 -14.91 -10.04 -33.71
CA ALA A 79 -15.87 -10.35 -34.78
C ALA A 79 -15.23 -10.24 -36.18
N ARG A 80 -14.42 -9.21 -36.42
CA ARG A 80 -13.68 -9.04 -37.69
C ARG A 80 -12.64 -10.14 -37.91
N VAL A 81 -11.88 -10.53 -36.88
CA VAL A 81 -10.92 -11.64 -36.98
C VAL A 81 -11.63 -12.96 -37.24
N SER A 82 -12.71 -13.25 -36.51
CA SER A 82 -13.53 -14.46 -36.67
C SER A 82 -14.11 -14.55 -38.09
N ALA A 83 -14.67 -13.46 -38.61
CA ALA A 83 -15.18 -13.39 -39.98
C ALA A 83 -14.06 -13.59 -41.01
N PHE A 84 -12.88 -13.00 -40.79
CA PHE A 84 -11.76 -13.11 -41.71
C PHE A 84 -11.16 -14.52 -41.77
N CYS A 85 -11.05 -15.22 -40.63
CA CYS A 85 -10.50 -16.58 -40.57
C CYS A 85 -11.54 -17.70 -40.77
N ARG A 86 -12.83 -17.35 -40.92
CA ARG A 86 -13.96 -18.30 -41.06
C ARG A 86 -14.02 -19.32 -39.91
N VAL A 87 -13.73 -18.88 -38.69
CA VAL A 87 -13.88 -19.68 -37.47
C VAL A 87 -14.87 -18.97 -36.55
N PRO A 88 -16.01 -19.60 -36.21
CA PRO A 88 -16.98 -19.03 -35.28
C PRO A 88 -16.36 -18.60 -33.96
N GLU A 89 -16.83 -17.49 -33.39
CA GLU A 89 -16.26 -16.90 -32.18
C GLU A 89 -16.35 -17.87 -31.00
N GLU A 90 -17.36 -18.73 -30.94
CA GLU A 90 -17.55 -19.74 -29.90
C GLU A 90 -16.45 -20.82 -29.93
N ILE A 91 -15.89 -21.11 -31.11
CA ILE A 91 -14.77 -22.05 -31.24
C ILE A 91 -13.47 -21.36 -30.79
N LEU A 92 -13.27 -20.10 -31.16
CA LEU A 92 -12.10 -19.31 -30.73
C LEU A 92 -12.12 -19.12 -29.21
N GLN A 93 -13.26 -18.76 -28.62
CA GLN A 93 -13.42 -18.61 -27.18
C GLN A 93 -13.12 -19.90 -26.41
N ARG A 94 -13.52 -21.06 -26.94
CA ARG A 94 -13.24 -22.36 -26.31
C ARG A 94 -11.76 -22.76 -26.39
N ALA A 95 -11.04 -22.30 -27.40
CA ALA A 95 -9.64 -22.70 -27.63
C ALA A 95 -8.63 -21.68 -27.06
N LEU A 96 -8.95 -20.39 -27.10
CA LEU A 96 -8.07 -19.27 -26.76
C LEU A 96 -8.51 -18.64 -25.42
N PRO A 97 -7.82 -18.90 -24.30
CA PRO A 97 -8.30 -18.51 -22.96
C PRO A 97 -8.49 -17.00 -22.76
N ALA A 98 -7.69 -16.18 -23.44
CA ALA A 98 -7.76 -14.72 -23.34
C ALA A 98 -8.65 -14.08 -24.43
N TRP A 99 -9.39 -14.87 -25.21
CA TRP A 99 -10.17 -14.33 -26.33
C TRP A 99 -11.19 -13.31 -25.86
N THR A 100 -11.94 -13.61 -24.80
CA THR A 100 -12.96 -12.72 -24.24
C THR A 100 -12.42 -11.77 -23.17
N ALA A 101 -11.14 -11.86 -22.80
CA ALA A 101 -10.55 -10.99 -21.80
C ALA A 101 -10.47 -9.55 -22.32
N GLN A 102 -11.16 -8.63 -21.62
CA GLN A 102 -11.18 -7.21 -21.96
C GLN A 102 -10.37 -6.42 -20.93
N GLU A 103 -9.63 -5.42 -21.40
CA GLU A 103 -8.98 -4.44 -20.52
C GLU A 103 -9.92 -3.22 -20.35
N PRO A 104 -10.01 -2.59 -19.16
CA PRO A 104 -10.88 -1.45 -18.94
C PRO A 104 -10.64 -0.35 -19.99
N VAL A 105 -11.71 0.04 -20.67
CA VAL A 105 -11.70 1.15 -21.64
C VAL A 105 -11.42 2.45 -20.87
N SER A 106 -10.72 3.41 -21.51
CA SER A 106 -10.66 4.79 -21.00
C SER A 106 -12.08 5.33 -20.79
N PRO A 107 -12.33 6.25 -19.83
CA PRO A 107 -13.65 6.85 -19.60
C PRO A 107 -14.34 7.43 -20.86
N ASP A 108 -13.56 7.72 -21.91
CA ASP A 108 -14.01 8.43 -23.11
C ASP A 108 -14.66 7.55 -24.21
N GLY A 109 -14.89 6.24 -23.96
CA GLY A 109 -15.80 5.41 -24.78
C GLY A 109 -15.39 5.06 -26.23
N ALA A 110 -14.46 5.77 -26.87
CA ALA A 110 -13.99 5.48 -28.22
C ALA A 110 -12.79 4.51 -28.20
N GLY A 111 -13.07 3.24 -27.92
CA GLY A 111 -12.04 2.23 -27.60
C GLY A 111 -11.26 1.74 -28.82
N ALA A 112 -9.93 1.86 -28.78
CA ALA A 112 -9.00 1.24 -29.74
C ALA A 112 -9.36 -0.24 -30.02
N ALA A 113 -9.12 -0.70 -31.26
CA ALA A 113 -9.44 -2.08 -31.70
C ALA A 113 -8.85 -3.19 -30.80
N GLY A 114 -7.77 -2.88 -30.08
CA GLY A 114 -7.20 -3.72 -29.05
C GLY A 114 -5.97 -3.08 -28.42
N ARG A 115 -5.33 -3.79 -27.49
CA ARG A 115 -4.05 -3.39 -26.90
C ARG A 115 -3.11 -4.58 -26.78
N PHE A 116 -1.86 -4.34 -27.14
CA PHE A 116 -0.75 -5.26 -26.88
C PHE A 116 -0.15 -5.01 -25.50
N ARG A 117 0.07 -6.08 -24.73
CA ARG A 117 0.70 -6.07 -23.41
C ARG A 117 1.87 -7.06 -23.39
N PHE A 118 2.84 -6.81 -22.52
CA PHE A 118 3.98 -7.69 -22.30
C PHE A 118 4.49 -7.54 -20.87
N GLY A 119 5.32 -8.49 -20.42
CA GLY A 119 5.87 -8.49 -19.06
C GLY A 119 4.89 -9.06 -18.02
N ALA A 120 4.98 -8.59 -16.76
CA ALA A 120 4.30 -9.20 -15.62
C ALA A 120 2.75 -9.19 -15.68
N VAL A 121 2.15 -8.44 -16.62
CA VAL A 121 0.70 -8.37 -16.84
C VAL A 121 0.18 -9.43 -17.80
N VAL A 122 1.07 -10.19 -18.45
CA VAL A 122 0.71 -11.29 -19.36
C VAL A 122 0.87 -12.62 -18.62
N PRO A 123 -0.13 -13.52 -18.62
CA PRO A 123 0.02 -14.82 -18.00
C PRO A 123 1.18 -15.61 -18.63
N ALA A 124 1.82 -16.48 -17.84
CA ALA A 124 2.97 -17.25 -18.32
C ALA A 124 2.59 -18.10 -19.53
N ALA A 125 3.21 -17.81 -20.68
CA ALA A 125 3.00 -18.52 -21.93
C ALA A 125 4.35 -18.89 -22.54
N GLY A 126 4.41 -20.04 -23.18
CA GLY A 126 5.62 -20.54 -23.82
C GLY A 126 5.29 -21.34 -25.07
N GLU A 127 6.31 -21.90 -25.69
CA GLU A 127 6.12 -22.70 -26.89
C GLU A 127 5.41 -24.02 -26.55
N GLY A 128 4.25 -24.27 -27.15
CA GLY A 128 3.56 -25.56 -27.06
C GLY A 128 4.34 -26.64 -27.83
N CYS A 129 4.07 -27.91 -27.54
CA CYS A 129 4.80 -29.03 -28.17
C CYS A 129 4.85 -28.90 -29.71
N ARG A 130 6.08 -28.84 -30.26
CA ARG A 130 6.31 -28.63 -31.71
C ARG A 130 5.68 -29.72 -32.55
N LEU A 131 5.84 -30.97 -32.11
CA LEU A 131 5.32 -32.15 -32.81
C LEU A 131 3.78 -32.19 -32.81
N CYS A 132 3.13 -31.83 -31.69
CA CYS A 132 1.67 -31.69 -31.64
C CYS A 132 1.19 -30.57 -32.56
N THR A 133 1.88 -29.43 -32.54
CA THR A 133 1.53 -28.27 -33.37
C THR A 133 1.68 -28.61 -34.85
N ALA A 134 2.80 -29.21 -35.26
CA ALA A 134 3.02 -29.65 -36.63
C ALA A 134 1.96 -30.67 -37.08
N ALA A 135 1.69 -31.69 -36.26
CA ALA A 135 0.68 -32.70 -36.56
C ALA A 135 -0.74 -32.11 -36.72
N ARG A 136 -1.11 -31.11 -35.90
CA ARG A 136 -2.45 -30.49 -35.97
C ARG A 136 -2.59 -29.41 -37.04
N THR A 137 -1.50 -28.76 -37.42
CA THR A 137 -1.56 -27.55 -38.27
C THR A 137 -0.97 -27.76 -39.65
N GLY A 138 -0.22 -28.85 -39.85
CA GLY A 138 0.50 -29.17 -41.08
C GLY A 138 1.70 -28.25 -41.36
N ARG A 139 2.17 -27.48 -40.37
CA ARG A 139 3.30 -26.54 -40.52
C ARG A 139 4.23 -26.56 -39.32
N THR A 140 5.47 -26.15 -39.55
CA THR A 140 6.55 -26.09 -38.55
C THR A 140 6.49 -24.86 -37.64
N LYS A 141 5.69 -23.83 -37.98
CA LYS A 141 5.54 -22.63 -37.17
C LYS A 141 4.95 -23.01 -35.80
N PRO A 142 5.66 -22.74 -34.69
CA PRO A 142 5.20 -23.14 -33.37
C PRO A 142 4.01 -22.32 -32.92
N ALA A 143 3.24 -22.90 -32.00
CA ALA A 143 2.15 -22.22 -31.33
C ALA A 143 2.54 -21.93 -29.89
N ARG A 144 2.25 -20.72 -29.41
CA ARG A 144 2.44 -20.38 -28.00
C ARG A 144 1.17 -20.67 -27.24
N VAL A 145 1.30 -21.37 -26.12
CA VAL A 145 0.21 -21.75 -25.25
C VAL A 145 0.46 -21.23 -23.84
N TYR A 146 -0.63 -20.97 -23.11
CA TYR A 146 -0.55 -20.67 -21.69
C TYR A 146 -0.02 -21.89 -20.93
N LEU A 147 1.06 -21.71 -20.19
CA LEU A 147 1.76 -22.79 -19.50
C LEU A 147 1.43 -22.76 -18.01
N GLN A 148 0.39 -23.50 -17.65
CA GLN A 148 0.16 -23.95 -16.27
C GLN A 148 1.10 -25.10 -15.91
N PRO A 149 1.43 -25.32 -14.63
CA PRO A 149 2.38 -26.36 -14.22
C PRO A 149 2.07 -27.76 -14.79
N HIS A 150 0.79 -28.18 -14.80
CA HIS A 150 0.39 -29.46 -15.36
C HIS A 150 0.41 -29.47 -16.91
N THR A 151 0.21 -28.33 -17.58
CA THR A 151 0.22 -28.26 -19.06
C THR A 151 1.61 -28.20 -19.67
N ARG A 152 2.68 -28.13 -18.86
CA ARG A 152 4.07 -28.07 -19.33
C ARG A 152 4.62 -29.40 -19.85
N ILE A 153 3.93 -30.51 -19.59
CA ILE A 153 4.33 -31.82 -20.10
C ILE A 153 3.43 -32.21 -21.26
N CYS A 154 4.04 -32.56 -22.39
CA CYS A 154 3.34 -33.24 -23.48
C CYS A 154 3.51 -34.75 -23.31
N PRO A 155 2.49 -35.49 -22.82
CA PRO A 155 2.63 -36.93 -22.57
C PRO A 155 2.82 -37.74 -23.86
N ARG A 156 2.23 -37.29 -24.98
CA ARG A 156 2.33 -37.97 -26.28
C ARG A 156 3.76 -37.99 -26.83
N HIS A 157 4.47 -36.87 -26.71
CA HIS A 157 5.80 -36.70 -27.29
C HIS A 157 6.91 -36.66 -26.24
N ARG A 158 6.57 -36.84 -24.96
CA ARG A 158 7.50 -36.80 -23.82
C ARG A 158 8.41 -35.56 -23.85
N ARG A 159 7.80 -34.39 -24.02
CA ARG A 159 8.51 -33.10 -24.01
C ARG A 159 8.06 -32.26 -22.82
N TRP A 160 9.01 -31.56 -22.21
CA TRP A 160 8.73 -30.46 -21.30
C TRP A 160 8.79 -29.15 -22.08
N MET A 161 7.73 -28.36 -22.04
CA MET A 161 7.67 -27.02 -22.63
C MET A 161 8.34 -26.04 -21.68
N LEU A 162 9.50 -25.53 -22.10
CA LEU A 162 10.19 -24.45 -21.43
C LEU A 162 9.41 -23.16 -21.72
N GLY A 163 9.32 -22.28 -20.73
CA GLY A 163 8.67 -20.99 -20.94
C GLY A 163 9.58 -20.09 -21.78
N THR A 164 9.02 -19.10 -22.47
CA THR A 164 9.88 -18.14 -23.17
C THR A 164 10.56 -17.24 -22.14
N HIS A 165 11.88 -17.30 -22.07
CA HIS A 165 12.68 -16.46 -21.18
C HIS A 165 13.38 -15.39 -22.01
N TRP A 166 13.06 -14.12 -21.76
CA TRP A 166 13.61 -12.99 -22.52
C TRP A 166 14.82 -12.39 -21.80
N ILE A 167 15.95 -12.33 -22.48
CA ILE A 167 17.25 -11.97 -21.91
C ILE A 167 17.95 -11.02 -22.90
N ASP A 168 18.38 -9.83 -22.45
CA ASP A 168 19.01 -8.76 -23.27
C ASP A 168 18.32 -8.34 -24.58
N GLY A 169 17.01 -8.52 -24.70
CA GLY A 169 16.32 -8.14 -25.93
C GLY A 169 16.03 -9.29 -26.89
N GLY A 170 16.30 -10.55 -26.51
CA GLY A 170 15.92 -11.74 -27.28
C GLY A 170 15.42 -12.91 -26.41
N PRO A 171 14.74 -13.91 -27.00
CA PRO A 171 14.38 -15.15 -26.32
C PRO A 171 15.62 -16.03 -26.05
N ALA A 172 15.56 -16.90 -25.04
CA ALA A 172 16.55 -17.96 -24.87
C ALA A 172 16.41 -19.02 -25.98
N ASP A 173 17.52 -19.50 -26.53
CA ASP A 173 17.57 -20.38 -27.71
C ASP A 173 17.05 -21.81 -27.47
N THR A 174 16.44 -22.10 -26.32
CA THR A 174 15.92 -23.44 -25.98
C THR A 174 14.54 -23.37 -25.33
N GLU A 175 13.54 -23.90 -26.05
CA GLU A 175 12.12 -23.77 -25.71
C GLU A 175 11.46 -25.12 -25.32
N GLN A 176 12.11 -26.28 -25.55
CA GLN A 176 11.61 -27.61 -25.14
C GLN A 176 12.75 -28.50 -24.67
N ALA A 177 12.51 -29.31 -23.63
CA ALA A 177 13.44 -30.32 -23.14
C ALA A 177 12.87 -31.74 -23.35
N ASP A 178 13.78 -32.70 -23.61
CA ASP A 178 13.42 -34.12 -23.73
C ASP A 178 13.12 -34.76 -22.37
N LEU A 179 12.11 -35.60 -22.31
CA LEU A 179 11.75 -36.41 -21.13
C LEU A 179 11.74 -37.92 -21.44
N ALA A 180 12.23 -38.35 -22.61
CA ALA A 180 12.15 -39.75 -23.04
C ALA A 180 12.75 -40.73 -22.02
N GLU A 181 13.86 -40.36 -21.38
CA GLU A 181 14.57 -41.17 -20.38
C GLU A 181 14.10 -40.94 -18.92
N LEU A 182 13.01 -40.19 -18.71
CA LEU A 182 12.52 -39.80 -17.39
C LEU A 182 11.09 -40.29 -17.10
N PRO A 183 10.86 -41.61 -16.94
CA PRO A 183 9.52 -42.18 -16.71
C PRO A 183 8.84 -41.63 -15.45
N GLN A 184 9.61 -41.22 -14.44
CA GLN A 184 9.10 -40.59 -13.22
C GLN A 184 8.32 -39.28 -13.48
N MET A 185 8.62 -38.57 -14.57
CA MET A 185 7.91 -37.33 -14.94
C MET A 185 6.49 -37.62 -15.39
N ALA A 186 6.29 -38.68 -16.19
CA ALA A 186 4.97 -39.12 -16.62
C ALA A 186 4.13 -39.60 -15.42
N ALA A 187 4.74 -40.35 -14.49
CA ALA A 187 4.06 -40.78 -13.27
C ALA A 187 3.65 -39.59 -12.38
N ALA A 188 4.54 -38.61 -12.18
CA ALA A 188 4.22 -37.38 -11.46
C ALA A 188 3.13 -36.56 -12.17
N HIS A 189 3.16 -36.48 -13.50
CA HIS A 189 2.15 -35.77 -14.27
C HIS A 189 0.75 -36.38 -14.10
N ARG A 190 0.63 -37.72 -14.17
CA ARG A 190 -0.63 -38.42 -13.90
C ARG A 190 -1.16 -38.13 -12.49
N ARG A 191 -0.30 -38.19 -11.47
CA ARG A 191 -0.67 -37.85 -10.09
C ARG A 191 -1.15 -36.39 -9.97
N HIS A 192 -0.48 -35.45 -10.63
CA HIS A 192 -0.89 -34.05 -10.58
C HIS A 192 -2.27 -33.84 -11.19
N LEU A 193 -2.55 -34.44 -12.36
CA LEU A 193 -3.88 -34.38 -12.96
C LEU A 193 -4.94 -35.01 -12.05
N ASP A 194 -4.58 -36.09 -11.36
CA ASP A 194 -5.48 -36.73 -10.41
C ASP A 194 -5.81 -35.85 -9.20
N LEU A 195 -4.80 -35.18 -8.62
CA LEU A 195 -4.99 -34.20 -7.55
C LEU A 195 -5.88 -33.05 -7.99
N LEU A 196 -5.64 -32.48 -9.18
CA LEU A 196 -6.44 -31.36 -9.70
C LEU A 196 -7.90 -31.73 -9.94
N ARG A 197 -8.21 -33.01 -10.21
CA ARG A 197 -9.58 -33.49 -10.38
C ARG A 197 -10.31 -33.69 -9.06
N HIS A 198 -9.61 -34.19 -8.04
CA HIS A 198 -10.25 -34.65 -6.80
C HIS A 198 -10.06 -33.71 -5.60
N ARG A 199 -9.13 -32.76 -5.66
CA ARG A 199 -8.80 -31.86 -4.56
C ARG A 199 -8.96 -30.40 -5.01
N PRO A 200 -9.93 -29.63 -4.48
CA PRO A 200 -10.20 -28.26 -4.93
C PRO A 200 -8.99 -27.33 -4.70
N ASP A 201 -8.20 -27.60 -3.66
CA ASP A 201 -7.03 -26.79 -3.30
C ASP A 201 -5.73 -27.20 -3.98
N ALA A 202 -5.74 -28.26 -4.81
CA ALA A 202 -4.51 -28.80 -5.41
C ALA A 202 -3.71 -27.76 -6.20
N ALA A 203 -4.37 -26.85 -6.92
CA ALA A 203 -3.68 -25.81 -7.67
C ALA A 203 -2.92 -24.84 -6.74
N ARG A 204 -3.58 -24.37 -5.67
CA ARG A 204 -2.96 -23.45 -4.69
C ARG A 204 -1.90 -24.16 -3.85
N ALA A 205 -2.15 -25.40 -3.47
CA ALA A 205 -1.19 -26.24 -2.76
C ALA A 205 0.06 -26.52 -3.61
N PHE A 206 -0.08 -26.70 -4.93
CA PHE A 206 1.05 -26.87 -5.83
C PHE A 206 1.93 -25.62 -5.88
N GLU A 207 1.37 -24.41 -5.84
CA GLU A 207 2.17 -23.18 -5.77
C GLU A 207 3.03 -23.11 -4.51
N VAL A 208 2.46 -23.45 -3.35
CA VAL A 208 3.21 -23.53 -2.09
C VAL A 208 4.27 -24.62 -2.17
N ALA A 209 3.93 -25.82 -2.66
CA ALA A 209 4.85 -26.92 -2.81
C ALA A 209 6.02 -26.59 -3.76
N HIS A 210 5.74 -25.96 -4.89
CA HIS A 210 6.76 -25.49 -5.84
C HIS A 210 7.70 -24.48 -5.18
N ALA A 211 7.17 -23.53 -4.41
CA ALA A 211 7.97 -22.58 -3.65
C ALA A 211 8.90 -23.25 -2.63
N VAL A 212 8.39 -24.26 -1.89
CA VAL A 212 9.20 -25.06 -0.95
C VAL A 212 10.32 -25.78 -1.69
N ILE A 213 10.00 -26.52 -2.75
CA ILE A 213 11.02 -27.29 -3.49
C ILE A 213 12.06 -26.38 -4.15
N VAL A 214 11.67 -25.23 -4.71
CA VAL A 214 12.63 -24.26 -5.26
C VAL A 214 13.52 -23.68 -4.16
N SER A 215 12.98 -23.44 -2.96
CA SER A 215 13.81 -22.99 -1.83
C SER A 215 14.85 -24.03 -1.41
N TRP A 216 14.51 -25.33 -1.48
CA TRP A 216 15.43 -26.43 -1.22
C TRP A 216 16.47 -26.60 -2.33
N TRP A 217 16.05 -26.47 -3.60
CA TRP A 217 16.94 -26.47 -4.76
C TRP A 217 18.06 -25.42 -4.64
N ALA A 218 17.74 -24.24 -4.11
CA ALA A 218 18.70 -23.15 -3.96
C ALA A 218 19.79 -23.43 -2.90
N GLN A 219 19.56 -24.36 -1.95
CA GLN A 219 20.51 -24.64 -0.86
C GLN A 219 21.70 -25.52 -1.28
N GLN A 220 21.63 -26.19 -2.42
CA GLN A 220 22.72 -27.02 -2.98
C GLN A 220 23.31 -28.03 -1.99
N TRP A 221 22.49 -28.96 -1.52
CA TRP A 221 22.92 -29.97 -0.55
C TRP A 221 23.91 -31.00 -1.14
N PRO A 222 25.02 -31.33 -0.47
CA PRO A 222 25.98 -32.33 -0.94
C PRO A 222 25.40 -33.74 -1.13
N GLU A 223 24.41 -34.11 -0.33
CA GLU A 223 23.74 -35.43 -0.37
C GLU A 223 22.75 -35.57 -1.53
N GLU A 224 22.42 -34.46 -2.21
CA GLU A 224 21.45 -34.42 -3.30
C GLU A 224 22.03 -35.02 -4.59
N LYS A 225 21.54 -36.21 -4.96
CA LYS A 225 21.96 -36.94 -6.16
C LYS A 225 20.90 -36.99 -7.27
N GLN A 226 19.62 -36.87 -6.93
CA GLN A 226 18.51 -37.10 -7.88
C GLN A 226 18.38 -35.94 -8.86
N TRP A 227 18.47 -34.71 -8.36
CA TRP A 227 18.33 -33.50 -9.16
C TRP A 227 19.46 -33.33 -10.18
N PRO A 228 20.76 -33.37 -9.80
CA PRO A 228 21.85 -33.34 -10.77
C PRO A 228 21.81 -34.48 -11.80
N CYS A 229 21.34 -35.67 -11.40
CA CYS A 229 21.19 -36.80 -12.33
C CYS A 229 20.17 -36.52 -13.44
N ARG A 230 18.97 -36.01 -13.07
CA ARG A 230 17.93 -35.63 -14.05
C ARG A 230 18.38 -34.45 -14.92
N GLU A 231 19.06 -33.48 -14.33
CA GLU A 231 19.62 -32.34 -15.06
C GLU A 231 20.53 -32.81 -16.20
N ARG A 232 21.47 -33.72 -15.91
CA ARG A 232 22.38 -34.32 -16.90
C ARG A 232 21.64 -35.12 -17.98
N GLN A 233 20.62 -35.90 -17.60
CA GLN A 233 19.81 -36.68 -18.55
C GLN A 233 18.99 -35.80 -19.50
N MET A 234 18.65 -34.57 -19.10
CA MET A 234 17.92 -33.63 -19.95
C MET A 234 18.84 -32.74 -20.79
N ALA A 235 20.12 -32.63 -20.43
CA ALA A 235 21.05 -31.67 -21.02
C ALA A 235 21.32 -31.98 -22.50
N PRO A 236 21.13 -31.00 -23.41
CA PRO A 236 21.55 -31.20 -24.78
C PRO A 236 23.09 -31.21 -24.87
N PRO A 237 23.67 -31.87 -25.88
CA PRO A 237 25.13 -31.89 -26.07
C PRO A 237 25.70 -30.48 -26.14
N GLY A 238 26.74 -30.20 -25.35
CA GLY A 238 27.43 -28.89 -25.35
C GLY A 238 26.72 -27.75 -24.62
N ALA A 239 25.64 -28.01 -23.87
CA ALA A 239 25.02 -26.98 -23.04
C ALA A 239 25.95 -26.51 -21.90
N ASP A 240 25.95 -25.19 -21.64
CA ASP A 240 26.52 -24.62 -20.41
C ASP A 240 25.80 -25.23 -19.19
N PRO A 241 26.50 -25.95 -18.29
CA PRO A 241 25.89 -26.63 -17.16
C PRO A 241 25.12 -25.68 -16.22
N GLY A 242 25.68 -24.50 -15.92
CA GLY A 242 25.04 -23.55 -15.01
C GLY A 242 23.82 -22.88 -15.64
N TRP A 243 23.90 -22.55 -16.92
CA TRP A 243 22.76 -22.05 -17.70
C TRP A 243 21.63 -23.08 -17.76
N TRP A 244 21.98 -24.31 -18.12
CA TRP A 244 21.03 -25.40 -18.27
C TRP A 244 20.31 -25.71 -16.96
N ARG A 245 21.07 -25.82 -15.86
CA ARG A 245 20.56 -26.05 -14.51
C ARG A 245 19.43 -25.09 -14.13
N LEU A 246 19.60 -23.80 -14.44
CA LEU A 246 18.58 -22.77 -14.16
C LEU A 246 17.36 -22.92 -15.08
N LEU A 247 17.61 -23.20 -16.36
CA LEU A 247 16.55 -23.32 -17.37
C LEU A 247 15.61 -24.50 -17.09
N VAL A 248 16.13 -25.65 -16.63
CA VAL A 248 15.33 -26.85 -16.36
C VAL A 248 14.89 -27.03 -14.91
N ARG A 249 15.17 -26.07 -14.02
CA ARG A 249 14.83 -26.14 -12.58
C ARG A 249 13.42 -26.66 -12.32
N ASP A 250 12.42 -26.02 -12.94
CA ASP A 250 11.01 -26.34 -12.72
C ASP A 250 10.65 -27.74 -13.28
N ALA A 251 11.34 -28.21 -14.32
CA ALA A 251 11.16 -29.55 -14.85
C ALA A 251 11.75 -30.60 -13.89
N VAL A 252 13.03 -30.44 -13.53
CA VAL A 252 13.78 -31.37 -12.68
C VAL A 252 13.12 -31.57 -11.31
N THR A 253 12.57 -30.51 -10.75
CA THR A 253 11.93 -30.46 -9.43
C THR A 253 10.43 -30.84 -9.43
N TYR A 254 9.83 -30.97 -10.61
CA TYR A 254 8.39 -31.22 -10.76
C TYR A 254 7.89 -32.46 -10.00
N PRO A 255 8.56 -33.63 -10.03
CA PRO A 255 8.08 -34.80 -9.30
C PRO A 255 7.96 -34.57 -7.79
N GLU A 256 8.93 -33.89 -7.19
CA GLU A 256 8.93 -33.55 -5.77
C GLU A 256 7.84 -32.52 -5.44
N ALA A 257 7.60 -31.53 -6.31
CA ALA A 257 6.53 -30.55 -6.11
C ALA A 257 5.14 -31.22 -6.09
N VAL A 258 4.90 -32.18 -6.99
CA VAL A 258 3.64 -32.96 -7.00
C VAL A 258 3.52 -33.87 -5.77
N ALA A 259 4.60 -34.53 -5.37
CA ALA A 259 4.61 -35.37 -4.18
C ALA A 259 4.27 -34.55 -2.92
N LEU A 260 4.91 -33.39 -2.77
CA LEU A 260 4.65 -32.46 -1.68
C LEU A 260 3.20 -31.93 -1.72
N THR A 261 2.66 -31.61 -2.90
CA THR A 261 1.24 -31.21 -3.06
C THR A 261 0.29 -32.28 -2.51
N SER A 262 0.62 -33.56 -2.71
CA SER A 262 -0.18 -34.68 -2.17
C SER A 262 -0.17 -34.70 -0.63
N VAL A 263 0.99 -34.41 -0.03
CA VAL A 263 1.14 -34.35 1.43
C VAL A 263 0.42 -33.14 2.03
N LEU A 264 0.57 -31.96 1.42
CA LEU A 264 -0.03 -30.72 1.92
C LEU A 264 -1.57 -30.73 1.83
N THR A 265 -2.14 -31.41 0.84
CA THR A 265 -3.61 -31.52 0.67
C THR A 265 -4.25 -32.67 1.46
N SER A 266 -3.45 -33.45 2.19
CA SER A 266 -3.91 -34.60 2.97
C SER A 266 -4.43 -34.18 4.34
N GLU A 267 -5.71 -34.48 4.61
CA GLU A 267 -6.32 -34.23 5.93
C GLU A 267 -5.60 -35.00 7.05
N ARG A 268 -5.22 -36.25 6.77
CA ARG A 268 -4.47 -37.09 7.71
C ARG A 268 -3.15 -36.45 8.13
N THR A 269 -2.46 -35.80 7.18
CA THR A 269 -1.21 -35.10 7.47
C THR A 269 -1.46 -33.89 8.35
N ARG A 270 -2.54 -33.15 8.11
CA ARG A 270 -2.92 -31.99 8.93
C ARG A 270 -3.25 -32.41 10.35
N GLN A 271 -4.01 -33.48 10.55
CA GLN A 271 -4.34 -33.96 11.89
C GLN A 271 -3.09 -34.34 12.69
N ARG A 272 -2.20 -35.16 12.09
CA ARG A 272 -0.92 -35.55 12.72
C ARG A 272 -0.05 -34.37 13.08
N LEU A 273 -0.04 -33.33 12.24
CA LEU A 273 0.67 -32.09 12.51
C LEU A 273 0.10 -31.37 13.75
N LEU A 274 -1.22 -31.34 13.91
CA LEU A 274 -1.86 -30.74 15.09
C LEU A 274 -1.53 -31.54 16.36
N ASP A 275 -1.49 -32.87 16.25
CA ASP A 275 -1.10 -33.77 17.34
C ASP A 275 0.37 -33.52 17.75
N ASP A 276 1.31 -33.51 16.78
CA ASP A 276 2.74 -33.22 16.97
C ASP A 276 2.98 -31.88 17.69
N THR A 277 2.19 -30.87 17.32
CA THR A 277 2.35 -29.50 17.84
C THR A 277 1.55 -29.24 19.12
N SER A 278 0.64 -30.14 19.48
CA SER A 278 -0.31 -29.97 20.60
C SER A 278 -1.01 -28.60 20.58
N GLY A 279 -1.35 -28.10 19.38
CA GLY A 279 -1.97 -26.78 19.18
C GLY A 279 -1.04 -25.57 19.37
N HIS A 280 0.24 -25.76 19.68
CA HIS A 280 1.21 -24.66 19.80
C HIS A 280 1.83 -24.30 18.45
N VAL A 281 1.86 -23.00 18.13
CA VAL A 281 2.47 -22.52 16.88
C VAL A 281 3.96 -22.86 16.88
N PRO A 282 4.45 -23.69 15.93
CA PRO A 282 5.83 -24.17 15.98
C PRO A 282 6.82 -23.12 15.52
N HIS A 283 7.98 -23.10 16.19
CA HIS A 283 9.10 -22.21 15.86
C HIS A 283 9.99 -22.78 14.74
N THR A 284 10.15 -24.11 14.69
CA THR A 284 10.86 -24.82 13.62
C THR A 284 10.06 -26.02 13.14
N LEU A 285 10.43 -26.62 12.01
CA LEU A 285 9.80 -27.85 11.54
C LEU A 285 10.09 -29.08 12.43
N GLY A 286 11.07 -29.00 13.33
CA GLY A 286 11.37 -30.06 14.30
C GLY A 286 10.26 -30.30 15.32
N TYR A 287 9.30 -29.38 15.44
CA TYR A 287 8.06 -29.56 16.20
C TYR A 287 6.97 -30.31 15.41
N ALA A 288 7.26 -30.75 14.18
CA ALA A 288 6.38 -31.53 13.32
C ALA A 288 7.13 -32.76 12.75
N PRO A 289 7.69 -33.64 13.60
CA PRO A 289 8.54 -34.75 13.18
C PRO A 289 7.85 -35.74 12.22
N GLU A 290 6.54 -35.98 12.37
CA GLU A 290 5.81 -36.88 11.46
C GLU A 290 5.72 -36.29 10.05
N LEU A 291 5.42 -34.98 9.95
CA LEU A 291 5.42 -34.28 8.66
C LEU A 291 6.80 -34.35 8.02
N VAL A 292 7.86 -34.01 8.76
CA VAL A 292 9.24 -34.01 8.25
C VAL A 292 9.65 -35.41 7.73
N THR A 293 9.28 -36.46 8.46
CA THR A 293 9.54 -37.85 8.08
C THR A 293 8.76 -38.25 6.83
N GLU A 294 7.49 -37.86 6.75
CA GLU A 294 6.65 -38.11 5.57
C GLU A 294 7.22 -37.39 4.33
N LEU A 295 7.72 -36.16 4.48
CA LEU A 295 8.37 -35.40 3.40
C LEU A 295 9.64 -36.08 2.90
N ALA A 296 10.50 -36.58 3.79
CA ALA A 296 11.68 -37.36 3.44
C ALA A 296 11.29 -38.64 2.67
N ARG A 297 10.21 -39.31 3.10
CA ARG A 297 9.69 -40.52 2.45
C ARG A 297 9.16 -40.26 1.05
N VAL A 298 8.26 -39.28 0.87
CA VAL A 298 7.62 -39.02 -0.45
C VAL A 298 8.58 -38.43 -1.47
N THR A 299 9.61 -37.70 -1.02
CA THR A 299 10.68 -37.18 -1.88
C THR A 299 11.81 -38.19 -2.10
N ARG A 300 11.76 -39.36 -1.44
CA ARG A 300 12.79 -40.41 -1.46
C ARG A 300 14.17 -39.88 -1.06
N ARG A 301 14.23 -39.08 0.00
CA ARG A 301 15.44 -38.44 0.53
C ARG A 301 15.49 -38.63 2.05
N PRO A 302 16.05 -39.74 2.56
CA PRO A 302 16.09 -40.00 4.00
C PRO A 302 16.86 -38.92 4.78
N TRP A 303 17.94 -38.38 4.19
CA TRP A 303 18.73 -37.28 4.77
C TRP A 303 17.96 -35.95 4.89
N LEU A 304 16.84 -35.78 4.18
CA LEU A 304 16.09 -34.53 4.16
C LEU A 304 15.52 -34.18 5.53
N ALA A 305 15.10 -35.19 6.30
CA ALA A 305 14.45 -35.01 7.59
C ALA A 305 15.35 -34.21 8.55
N GLU A 306 16.62 -34.60 8.65
CA GLU A 306 17.62 -33.93 9.48
C GLU A 306 17.87 -32.49 9.03
N ARG A 307 17.96 -32.26 7.70
CA ARG A 307 18.24 -30.94 7.13
C ARG A 307 17.10 -29.94 7.33
N ILE A 308 15.84 -30.38 7.27
CA ILE A 308 14.70 -29.46 7.37
C ILE A 308 14.16 -29.31 8.80
N ALA A 309 14.48 -30.21 9.74
CA ALA A 309 13.99 -30.10 11.12
C ALA A 309 14.40 -28.79 11.81
N SER A 310 15.59 -28.27 11.55
CA SER A 310 16.07 -26.98 12.08
C SER A 310 15.50 -25.77 11.33
N THR A 311 14.71 -25.97 10.28
CA THR A 311 14.17 -24.86 9.47
C THR A 311 13.16 -24.06 10.27
N SER A 312 13.48 -22.78 10.43
CA SER A 312 12.81 -21.74 11.21
C SER A 312 12.13 -20.67 10.34
N ALA A 313 12.24 -20.80 9.01
CA ALA A 313 11.64 -19.89 8.05
C ALA A 313 11.32 -20.57 6.71
N GLY A 314 10.49 -19.90 5.92
CA GLY A 314 10.16 -20.34 4.57
C GLY A 314 8.70 -20.79 4.40
N PRO A 315 8.31 -21.09 3.16
CA PRO A 315 6.91 -21.35 2.82
C PRO A 315 6.33 -22.58 3.54
N LEU A 316 7.13 -23.62 3.82
CA LEU A 316 6.67 -24.83 4.50
C LEU A 316 6.34 -24.56 5.97
N LEU A 317 7.24 -23.90 6.72
CA LEU A 317 6.97 -23.56 8.12
C LEU A 317 5.78 -22.60 8.24
N LEU A 318 5.64 -21.64 7.32
CA LEU A 318 4.48 -20.76 7.32
C LEU A 318 3.16 -21.52 7.09
N TRP A 319 3.15 -22.46 6.16
CA TRP A 319 2.00 -23.34 5.96
C TRP A 319 1.68 -24.13 7.23
N VAL A 320 2.69 -24.70 7.89
CA VAL A 320 2.53 -25.41 9.17
C VAL A 320 1.94 -24.50 10.26
N GLN A 321 2.48 -23.29 10.43
CA GLN A 321 1.97 -22.31 11.40
C GLN A 321 0.53 -21.88 11.08
N HIS A 322 0.17 -21.79 9.80
CA HIS A 322 -1.20 -21.49 9.39
C HIS A 322 -2.14 -22.66 9.66
N CYS A 323 -1.70 -23.92 9.55
CA CYS A 323 -2.50 -25.09 9.95
C CYS A 323 -2.86 -25.02 11.44
N VAL A 324 -1.88 -24.80 12.31
CA VAL A 324 -2.10 -24.69 13.76
C VAL A 324 -3.00 -23.49 14.10
N ARG A 325 -2.84 -22.36 13.42
CA ARG A 325 -3.70 -21.18 13.64
C ARG A 325 -5.12 -21.37 13.13
N ALA A 326 -5.30 -22.12 12.03
CA ALA A 326 -6.60 -22.38 11.44
C ALA A 326 -7.46 -23.28 12.32
N ASP A 327 -6.83 -24.16 13.12
CA ASP A 327 -7.49 -24.96 14.14
C ASP A 327 -8.10 -24.09 15.26
N ALA A 328 -7.38 -23.04 15.68
CA ALA A 328 -7.86 -22.08 16.67
C ALA A 328 -8.85 -21.02 16.12
N ASP A 329 -8.73 -20.66 14.84
CA ASP A 329 -9.56 -19.66 14.16
C ASP A 329 -9.85 -20.08 12.70
N PRO A 330 -11.04 -20.60 12.40
CA PRO A 330 -11.43 -21.02 11.05
C PRO A 330 -11.35 -19.90 10.00
N ALA A 331 -11.39 -18.61 10.40
CA ALA A 331 -11.21 -17.49 9.47
C ALA A 331 -9.79 -17.42 8.86
N VAL A 332 -8.83 -18.19 9.40
CA VAL A 332 -7.46 -18.30 8.90
C VAL A 332 -7.30 -19.37 7.81
N ILE A 333 -8.31 -20.23 7.57
CA ILE A 333 -8.27 -21.29 6.54
C ILE A 333 -7.95 -20.72 5.15
N ASP A 334 -8.52 -19.57 4.80
CA ASP A 334 -8.25 -18.90 3.52
C ASP A 334 -6.78 -18.48 3.33
N ARG A 335 -6.02 -18.39 4.44
CA ARG A 335 -4.59 -18.04 4.43
C ARG A 335 -3.65 -19.24 4.30
N LEU A 336 -4.13 -20.47 4.41
CA LEU A 336 -3.29 -21.69 4.31
C LEU A 336 -2.44 -21.70 3.05
N TRP A 337 -3.03 -21.27 1.93
CA TRP A 337 -2.38 -21.29 0.63
C TRP A 337 -1.78 -19.94 0.21
N THR A 338 -1.68 -18.98 1.14
CA THR A 338 -1.16 -17.65 0.81
C THR A 338 0.37 -17.66 0.70
N LEU A 339 0.87 -17.51 -0.52
CA LEU A 339 2.30 -17.40 -0.78
C LEU A 339 2.76 -15.95 -0.89
N HIS A 340 3.45 -15.47 0.14
CA HIS A 340 4.02 -14.13 0.15
C HIS A 340 5.10 -13.95 -0.92
N MET A 341 5.22 -12.74 -1.47
CA MET A 341 6.15 -12.41 -2.55
C MET A 341 7.60 -12.83 -2.27
N ALA A 342 8.07 -12.73 -1.02
CA ALA A 342 9.43 -13.12 -0.63
C ALA A 342 9.72 -14.63 -0.76
N HIS A 343 8.67 -15.47 -0.75
CA HIS A 343 8.80 -16.92 -0.93
C HIS A 343 8.43 -17.38 -2.35
N ARG A 344 7.99 -16.46 -3.23
CA ARG A 344 7.69 -16.83 -4.61
C ARG A 344 8.99 -17.13 -5.36
N PRO A 345 9.09 -18.28 -6.06
CA PRO A 345 10.22 -18.58 -6.92
C PRO A 345 10.52 -17.42 -7.85
N ARG A 346 11.80 -17.07 -7.99
CA ARG A 346 12.20 -16.07 -8.96
C ARG A 346 11.89 -16.56 -10.38
N PRO A 347 11.44 -15.66 -11.28
CA PRO A 347 11.30 -16.01 -12.69
C PRO A 347 12.65 -16.47 -13.24
N ILE A 348 12.66 -17.62 -13.92
CA ILE A 348 13.86 -18.21 -14.53
C ILE A 348 14.61 -17.19 -15.40
N ALA A 349 13.89 -16.37 -16.19
CA ALA A 349 14.48 -15.30 -16.99
C ALA A 349 15.38 -14.34 -16.19
N ARG A 350 15.00 -14.01 -14.95
CA ARG A 350 15.78 -13.13 -14.08
C ARG A 350 17.01 -13.83 -13.52
N GLU A 351 16.90 -15.12 -13.21
CA GLU A 351 18.05 -15.92 -12.76
C GLU A 351 19.07 -16.11 -13.90
N LEU A 352 18.60 -16.39 -15.11
CA LEU A 352 19.46 -16.49 -16.30
C LEU A 352 20.15 -15.15 -16.64
N THR A 353 19.44 -14.03 -16.52
CA THR A 353 20.05 -12.69 -16.68
C THR A 353 21.18 -12.48 -15.67
N ALA A 354 20.93 -12.80 -14.39
CA ALA A 354 21.92 -12.64 -13.33
C ALA A 354 23.14 -13.58 -13.50
N TYR A 355 22.91 -14.83 -13.93
CA TYR A 355 23.98 -15.78 -14.23
C TYR A 355 24.91 -15.25 -15.32
N ARG A 356 24.34 -14.74 -16.41
CA ARG A 356 25.12 -14.17 -17.50
C ARG A 356 25.85 -12.88 -17.10
N ASP A 357 25.22 -12.02 -16.31
CA ASP A 357 25.87 -10.83 -15.77
C ASP A 357 27.06 -11.19 -14.87
N ALA A 358 26.96 -12.26 -14.08
CA ALA A 358 28.05 -12.76 -13.24
C ALA A 358 29.19 -13.41 -14.05
N ALA A 359 28.88 -13.98 -15.23
CA ALA A 359 29.87 -14.54 -16.15
C ALA A 359 30.67 -13.46 -16.93
N GLN A 360 30.33 -12.17 -16.81
CA GLN A 360 31.07 -11.05 -17.41
C GLN A 360 31.95 -10.35 -16.34
N PRO A 361 33.25 -10.69 -16.22
CA PRO A 361 34.10 -10.25 -15.11
C PRO A 361 34.30 -8.72 -15.02
N GLU A 362 34.19 -7.99 -16.14
CA GLU A 362 34.37 -6.53 -16.16
C GLU A 362 33.24 -5.74 -15.45
N LYS A 363 32.06 -6.35 -15.24
CA LYS A 363 30.96 -5.75 -14.46
C LYS A 363 30.97 -6.13 -12.98
N ALA A 364 31.76 -7.14 -12.59
CA ALA A 364 31.78 -7.67 -11.23
C ALA A 364 32.55 -6.78 -10.22
N ALA A 365 33.45 -5.91 -10.69
CA ALA A 365 34.29 -5.07 -9.83
C ALA A 365 33.54 -3.96 -9.05
N GLY A 366 32.22 -3.80 -9.26
CA GLY A 366 31.35 -2.92 -8.45
C GLY A 366 30.13 -3.63 -7.84
N GLY A 367 30.05 -4.95 -7.92
CA GLY A 367 28.83 -5.71 -7.63
C GLY A 367 28.73 -6.23 -6.20
N THR A 368 27.98 -5.54 -5.35
CA THR A 368 27.46 -6.08 -4.08
C THR A 368 26.79 -7.44 -4.32
N ARG A 369 27.08 -8.46 -3.50
CA ARG A 369 26.37 -9.76 -3.52
C ARG A 369 24.85 -9.50 -3.55
N LEU A 370 24.20 -9.91 -4.64
CA LEU A 370 22.77 -9.70 -4.86
C LEU A 370 21.97 -10.70 -4.00
N HIS A 371 21.65 -10.32 -2.76
CA HIS A 371 20.72 -11.06 -1.90
C HIS A 371 19.29 -11.09 -2.50
N LEU A 372 18.55 -12.14 -2.17
CA LEU A 372 17.51 -12.68 -3.03
C LEU A 372 16.20 -11.84 -2.98
N GLY A 373 16.08 -10.79 -3.82
CA GLY A 373 14.76 -10.34 -4.32
C GLY A 373 14.29 -8.94 -3.91
N LEU A 374 15.12 -8.14 -3.24
CA LEU A 374 14.78 -6.78 -2.84
C LEU A 374 15.43 -5.72 -3.75
N ARG A 375 14.82 -4.53 -3.83
CA ARG A 375 15.49 -3.35 -4.42
C ARG A 375 16.79 -3.12 -3.66
N HIS A 376 17.86 -2.69 -4.34
CA HIS A 376 19.18 -2.43 -3.73
C HIS A 376 19.09 -1.61 -2.43
N THR A 377 18.19 -0.64 -2.38
CA THR A 377 17.90 0.21 -1.22
C THR A 377 17.34 -0.56 -0.01
N SER A 378 16.52 -1.59 -0.22
CA SER A 378 15.96 -2.41 0.86
C SER A 378 16.97 -3.43 1.38
N ASN A 379 17.93 -3.86 0.56
CA ASN A 379 19.03 -4.70 1.02
C ASN A 379 19.97 -3.90 1.93
N GLN A 380 20.37 -2.70 1.50
CA GLN A 380 21.16 -1.78 2.33
C GLN A 380 20.46 -1.45 3.66
N ALA A 381 19.14 -1.17 3.63
CA ALA A 381 18.37 -0.92 4.84
C ALA A 381 18.32 -2.12 5.81
N PHE A 382 18.33 -3.35 5.28
CA PHE A 382 18.43 -4.55 6.10
C PHE A 382 19.82 -4.68 6.71
N THR A 383 20.89 -4.55 5.92
CA THR A 383 22.28 -4.61 6.38
C THR A 383 22.56 -3.58 7.49
N THR A 384 22.09 -2.34 7.33
CA THR A 384 22.22 -1.31 8.38
C THR A 384 21.48 -1.73 9.66
N GLY A 385 20.23 -2.18 9.55
CA GLY A 385 19.46 -2.63 10.71
C GLY A 385 20.07 -3.85 11.41
N LEU A 386 20.64 -4.78 10.64
CA LEU A 386 21.34 -5.95 11.16
C LEU A 386 22.61 -5.57 11.92
N ALA A 387 23.37 -4.57 11.45
CA ALA A 387 24.53 -4.07 12.20
C ALA A 387 24.12 -3.53 13.58
N HIS A 388 23.00 -2.79 13.66
CA HIS A 388 22.46 -2.34 14.94
C HIS A 388 21.91 -3.48 15.80
N ALA A 389 21.31 -4.51 15.17
CA ALA A 389 20.86 -5.72 15.88
C ALA A 389 22.05 -6.49 16.48
N ARG A 390 23.16 -6.64 15.74
CA ARG A 390 24.42 -7.23 16.24
C ARG A 390 24.95 -6.46 17.45
N ALA A 391 25.02 -5.14 17.34
CA ALA A 391 25.50 -4.30 18.42
C ALA A 391 24.60 -4.38 19.68
N TYR A 392 23.28 -4.44 19.49
CA TYR A 392 22.34 -4.63 20.60
C TYR A 392 22.47 -6.02 21.24
N ALA A 393 22.57 -7.07 20.41
CA ALA A 393 22.76 -8.44 20.88
C ALA A 393 24.10 -8.62 21.62
N ALA A 394 25.15 -7.91 21.23
CA ALA A 394 26.44 -7.93 21.94
C ALA A 394 26.33 -7.37 23.38
N VAL A 395 25.46 -6.38 23.61
CA VAL A 395 25.26 -5.77 24.94
C VAL A 395 24.27 -6.56 25.80
N HIS A 396 23.16 -7.01 25.21
CA HIS A 396 22.04 -7.60 25.95
C HIS A 396 21.94 -9.13 25.86
N GLY A 397 22.69 -9.75 24.93
CA GLY A 397 22.66 -11.19 24.68
C GLY A 397 21.34 -11.70 24.12
N HIS A 398 20.52 -10.81 23.52
CA HIS A 398 19.22 -11.13 22.91
C HIS A 398 18.70 -9.99 22.01
N LEU A 399 17.64 -10.23 21.24
CA LEU A 399 16.97 -9.23 20.39
C LEU A 399 15.58 -8.80 20.91
N ALA A 400 15.23 -9.05 22.18
CA ALA A 400 13.96 -8.63 22.79
C ALA A 400 13.87 -7.12 23.12
N ALA A 401 14.19 -6.24 22.16
CA ALA A 401 14.17 -4.78 22.35
C ALA A 401 12.72 -4.22 22.46
N PRO A 402 12.45 -3.24 23.35
CA PRO A 402 11.16 -2.53 23.41
C PRO A 402 10.82 -1.82 22.09
N ILE A 403 9.54 -1.77 21.69
CA ILE A 403 9.16 -1.22 20.36
C ILE A 403 9.60 0.24 20.12
N HIS A 404 9.68 1.05 21.17
CA HIS A 404 10.09 2.46 21.11
C HIS A 404 11.59 2.65 21.34
N SER A 405 12.36 1.58 21.59
CA SER A 405 13.79 1.72 21.87
C SER A 405 14.56 2.15 20.61
N ARG A 406 15.49 3.07 20.84
CA ARG A 406 16.53 3.43 19.88
C ARG A 406 17.86 2.94 20.43
N PHE A 407 18.69 2.36 19.56
CA PHE A 407 20.01 1.88 19.92
C PHE A 407 21.02 2.50 18.95
N ASN A 408 22.00 3.25 19.47
CA ASN A 408 22.93 4.06 18.69
C ASN A 408 22.21 4.96 17.65
N GLY A 409 21.16 5.67 18.08
CA GLY A 409 20.34 6.55 17.23
C GLY A 409 19.35 5.85 16.28
N PHE A 410 19.54 4.55 16.02
CA PHE A 410 18.68 3.74 15.14
C PHE A 410 17.45 3.20 15.87
N ALA A 411 16.27 3.25 15.23
CA ALA A 411 15.00 2.79 15.81
C ALA A 411 14.86 1.25 15.78
N LEU A 412 15.78 0.55 16.46
CA LEU A 412 15.89 -0.90 16.44
C LEU A 412 14.62 -1.62 16.90
N GLY A 413 13.95 -1.13 17.95
CA GLY A 413 12.72 -1.72 18.45
C GLY A 413 11.60 -1.78 17.41
N ARG A 414 11.46 -0.71 16.63
CA ARG A 414 10.49 -0.63 15.52
C ARG A 414 10.92 -1.50 14.34
N TRP A 415 12.21 -1.52 14.03
CA TRP A 415 12.76 -2.36 12.96
C TRP A 415 12.53 -3.85 13.23
N LEU A 416 12.84 -4.35 14.44
CA LEU A 416 12.57 -5.72 14.86
C LEU A 416 11.06 -6.02 14.90
N SER A 417 10.24 -5.08 15.37
CA SER A 417 8.78 -5.24 15.37
C SER A 417 8.21 -5.42 13.96
N ASN A 418 8.68 -4.64 12.99
CA ASN A 418 8.26 -4.77 11.59
C ASN A 418 8.65 -6.14 11.03
N HIS A 419 9.90 -6.56 11.24
CA HIS A 419 10.36 -7.87 10.76
C HIS A 419 9.65 -9.03 11.44
N ARG A 420 9.24 -8.91 12.71
CA ARG A 420 8.40 -9.91 13.39
C ARG A 420 6.97 -9.98 12.84
N LYS A 421 6.38 -8.83 12.49
CA LYS A 421 5.01 -8.75 11.93
C LYS A 421 4.89 -9.34 10.54
N PHE A 422 5.92 -9.22 9.72
CA PHE A 422 5.91 -9.72 8.35
C PHE A 422 6.69 -11.04 8.27
N PRO A 423 6.01 -12.22 8.30
CA PRO A 423 6.66 -13.54 8.30
C PRO A 423 7.65 -13.74 7.17
N ALA A 424 7.33 -13.17 6.02
CA ALA A 424 7.99 -13.51 4.80
C ALA A 424 9.19 -12.62 4.51
N MET A 425 10.34 -13.17 4.87
CA MET A 425 11.68 -12.61 4.72
C MET A 425 12.53 -13.61 3.92
N PRO A 426 13.53 -13.14 3.14
CA PRO A 426 14.51 -14.04 2.54
C PRO A 426 15.16 -14.94 3.60
N PRO A 427 15.31 -16.26 3.37
CA PRO A 427 15.88 -17.19 4.36
C PRO A 427 17.24 -16.76 4.89
N GLU A 428 18.07 -16.12 4.07
CA GLU A 428 19.38 -15.62 4.46
C GLU A 428 19.32 -14.55 5.56
N HIS A 429 18.34 -13.64 5.47
CA HIS A 429 18.14 -12.58 6.45
C HIS A 429 17.61 -13.14 7.77
N VAL A 430 16.80 -14.20 7.70
CA VAL A 430 16.32 -14.89 8.89
C VAL A 430 17.49 -15.59 9.58
N ALA A 431 18.32 -16.32 8.83
CA ALA A 431 19.51 -16.99 9.37
C ALA A 431 20.47 -15.99 10.03
N GLU A 432 20.67 -14.80 9.46
CA GLU A 432 21.51 -13.76 10.07
C GLU A 432 20.97 -13.22 11.40
N LEU A 433 19.64 -13.17 11.59
CA LEU A 433 19.03 -12.74 12.85
C LEU A 433 18.98 -13.87 13.87
N GLU A 434 18.77 -15.11 13.45
CA GLU A 434 18.77 -16.30 14.30
C GLU A 434 20.13 -16.61 14.88
N ALA A 435 21.19 -16.35 14.11
CA ALA A 435 22.56 -16.43 14.60
C ALA A 435 22.82 -15.46 15.78
N LEU A 436 22.04 -14.38 15.92
CA LEU A 436 22.15 -13.44 17.03
C LEU A 436 21.24 -13.81 18.20
N ASP A 437 20.04 -14.26 17.91
CA ASP A 437 19.05 -14.69 18.90
C ASP A 437 18.12 -15.72 18.24
N PRO A 438 18.22 -17.01 18.59
CA PRO A 438 17.34 -18.05 18.05
C PRO A 438 15.85 -17.71 18.26
N TRP A 439 15.53 -17.02 19.35
CA TRP A 439 14.19 -16.60 19.70
C TRP A 439 13.88 -15.17 19.24
N TRP A 440 14.57 -14.62 18.25
CA TRP A 440 14.27 -13.26 17.77
C TRP A 440 12.83 -13.12 17.24
N ARG A 441 12.21 -14.22 16.77
CA ARG A 441 10.77 -14.36 16.47
C ARG A 441 10.15 -15.49 17.28
N PRO A 442 9.85 -15.25 18.56
CA PRO A 442 9.23 -16.29 19.36
C PRO A 442 7.77 -16.51 18.92
N PRO A 443 7.23 -17.73 19.06
CA PRO A 443 5.79 -17.98 18.87
C PRO A 443 4.92 -17.40 20.00
N TRP A 444 5.53 -16.93 21.10
CA TRP A 444 4.90 -16.20 22.20
C TRP A 444 5.15 -14.69 22.12
N THR A 445 4.61 -13.93 23.08
CA THR A 445 4.75 -12.47 23.08
C THR A 445 6.20 -12.02 23.38
N VAL A 446 6.66 -10.99 22.68
CA VAL A 446 7.97 -10.34 23.00
C VAL A 446 7.99 -9.81 24.44
N MET A 447 6.83 -9.49 25.01
CA MET A 447 6.73 -9.10 26.42
C MET A 447 7.14 -10.24 27.35
N TRP A 448 6.63 -11.45 27.13
CA TRP A 448 7.06 -12.64 27.88
C TRP A 448 8.58 -12.84 27.75
N GLN A 449 9.11 -12.72 26.53
CA GLN A 449 10.55 -12.88 26.27
C GLN A 449 11.40 -11.85 27.03
N ARG A 450 10.92 -10.61 27.15
CA ARG A 450 11.59 -9.56 27.94
C ARG A 450 11.62 -9.89 29.43
N PHE A 451 10.51 -10.34 30.00
CA PHE A 451 10.48 -10.77 31.40
C PHE A 451 11.36 -12.00 31.65
N TYR A 452 11.42 -12.93 30.68
CA TYR A 452 12.36 -14.04 30.73
C TYR A 452 13.82 -13.56 30.82
N TYR A 453 14.24 -12.62 29.97
CA TYR A 453 15.62 -12.12 30.05
C TYR A 453 15.87 -11.32 31.33
N GLN A 454 14.86 -10.60 31.85
CA GLN A 454 14.96 -9.99 33.19
C GLN A 454 15.15 -11.05 34.29
N ALA A 455 14.44 -12.19 34.21
CA ALA A 455 14.62 -13.30 35.13
C ALA A 455 16.02 -13.94 34.99
N ARG A 456 16.47 -14.18 33.75
CA ARG A 456 17.82 -14.69 33.45
C ARG A 456 18.91 -13.78 34.02
N ASP A 457 18.84 -12.48 33.75
CA ASP A 457 19.83 -11.53 34.20
C ASP A 457 19.79 -11.38 35.74
N HIS A 458 18.60 -11.46 36.34
CA HIS A 458 18.43 -11.57 37.79
C HIS A 458 19.12 -12.82 38.35
N THR A 459 18.94 -14.00 37.73
CA THR A 459 19.59 -15.23 38.21
C THR A 459 21.11 -15.18 38.11
N ARG A 460 21.64 -14.53 37.06
CA ARG A 460 23.08 -14.31 36.89
C ARG A 460 23.65 -13.36 37.94
N ALA A 461 22.89 -12.31 38.30
CA ALA A 461 23.34 -11.29 39.24
C ALA A 461 23.12 -11.66 40.72
N ARG A 462 22.06 -12.41 41.04
CA ARG A 462 21.59 -12.64 42.42
C ARG A 462 21.44 -14.12 42.81
N GLY A 463 21.88 -15.04 41.94
CA GLY A 463 21.82 -16.48 42.18
C GLY A 463 20.52 -17.15 41.74
N ALA A 464 20.47 -18.48 41.86
CA ALA A 464 19.38 -19.32 41.36
C ALA A 464 18.00 -18.89 41.89
N LEU A 465 16.96 -19.10 41.06
CA LEU A 465 15.58 -18.92 41.51
C LEU A 465 15.27 -19.91 42.64
N ARG A 466 14.48 -19.45 43.60
CA ARG A 466 13.97 -20.25 44.73
C ARG A 466 12.44 -20.28 44.68
N PRO A 467 11.83 -21.05 43.74
CA PRO A 467 10.38 -21.13 43.60
C PRO A 467 9.71 -21.54 44.92
N GLU A 468 10.32 -22.46 45.66
CA GLU A 468 9.86 -22.95 46.96
C GLU A 468 9.81 -21.87 48.06
N HIS A 469 10.45 -20.71 47.82
CA HIS A 469 10.41 -19.54 48.70
C HIS A 469 9.60 -18.37 48.11
N GLY A 470 8.98 -18.54 46.93
CA GLY A 470 8.12 -17.52 46.31
C GLY A 470 8.88 -16.29 45.79
N PHE A 471 10.06 -16.50 45.20
CA PHE A 471 10.90 -15.49 44.52
C PHE A 471 11.20 -14.20 45.32
N PRO A 472 11.62 -14.28 46.60
CA PRO A 472 11.74 -13.12 47.49
C PRO A 472 12.82 -12.11 47.08
N THR A 473 13.80 -12.54 46.27
CA THR A 473 14.91 -11.71 45.81
C THR A 473 14.54 -10.85 44.60
N THR A 474 13.39 -11.10 43.97
CA THR A 474 12.91 -10.39 42.76
C THR A 474 12.07 -9.16 43.10
N GLY A 475 12.04 -8.17 42.21
CA GLY A 475 11.09 -7.06 42.31
C GLY A 475 9.65 -7.54 42.09
N PHE A 476 8.66 -6.81 42.64
CA PHE A 476 7.24 -7.21 42.64
C PHE A 476 6.73 -7.71 41.27
N GLY A 477 6.97 -6.96 40.19
CA GLY A 477 6.50 -7.33 38.85
C GLY A 477 7.18 -8.56 38.24
N LEU A 478 8.46 -8.78 38.54
CA LEU A 478 9.19 -9.97 38.07
C LEU A 478 8.77 -11.22 38.84
N GLY A 479 8.57 -11.09 40.17
CA GLY A 479 8.08 -12.18 41.01
C GLY A 479 6.65 -12.62 40.64
N GLU A 480 5.76 -11.66 40.35
CA GLU A 480 4.40 -11.95 39.85
C GLU A 480 4.44 -12.68 38.49
N TRP A 481 5.30 -12.22 37.58
CA TRP A 481 5.47 -12.88 36.29
C TRP A 481 5.99 -14.32 36.42
N LEU A 482 7.04 -14.55 37.23
CA LEU A 482 7.59 -15.89 37.50
C LEU A 482 6.57 -16.83 38.12
N TYR A 483 5.78 -16.33 39.06
CA TYR A 483 4.69 -17.09 39.67
C TYR A 483 3.64 -17.52 38.64
N ASN A 484 3.22 -16.61 37.75
CA ASN A 484 2.28 -16.95 36.69
C ASN A 484 2.83 -18.05 35.76
N GLN A 485 4.15 -18.12 35.57
CA GLN A 485 4.79 -19.19 34.80
C GLN A 485 4.72 -20.53 35.54
N CYS A 486 4.84 -20.54 36.88
CA CYS A 486 4.68 -21.75 37.68
C CYS A 486 3.23 -22.27 37.63
N THR A 487 2.23 -21.39 37.78
CA THR A 487 0.82 -21.81 37.81
C THR A 487 0.28 -22.26 36.46
N GLY A 488 0.88 -21.80 35.37
CA GLY A 488 0.48 -22.15 34.00
C GLY A 488 1.48 -23.03 33.28
N TYR A 489 2.43 -23.65 33.99
CA TYR A 489 3.62 -24.28 33.39
C TYR A 489 3.28 -25.31 32.29
N ASP A 490 2.27 -26.14 32.54
CA ASP A 490 1.85 -27.22 31.61
C ASP A 490 1.23 -26.69 30.32
N SER A 491 0.72 -25.45 30.34
CA SER A 491 0.16 -24.77 29.16
C SER A 491 1.18 -23.92 28.40
N LEU A 492 2.41 -23.81 28.92
CA LEU A 492 3.47 -23.05 28.26
C LEU A 492 3.97 -23.78 27.03
N HIS A 493 4.31 -22.99 25.99
CA HIS A 493 4.94 -23.54 24.80
C HIS A 493 6.22 -24.32 25.19
N PRO A 494 6.53 -25.48 24.59
CA PRO A 494 7.69 -26.30 25.00
C PRO A 494 9.03 -25.52 25.00
N GLY A 495 9.23 -24.62 24.03
CA GLY A 495 10.35 -23.67 24.03
C GLY A 495 10.40 -22.73 25.26
N GLN A 496 9.26 -22.27 25.78
CA GLN A 496 9.20 -21.50 27.04
C GLN A 496 9.58 -22.37 28.23
N GLN A 497 9.10 -23.60 28.30
CA GLN A 497 9.46 -24.55 29.37
C GLN A 497 10.98 -24.82 29.39
N ARG A 498 11.60 -25.02 28.21
CA ARG A 498 13.07 -25.15 28.09
C ARG A 498 13.80 -23.91 28.56
N LEU A 499 13.41 -22.73 28.08
CA LEU A 499 14.02 -21.47 28.52
C LEU A 499 13.92 -21.27 30.03
N LEU A 500 12.76 -21.58 30.63
CA LEU A 500 12.54 -21.53 32.07
C LEU A 500 13.39 -22.55 32.82
N ALA A 501 13.51 -23.78 32.30
CA ALA A 501 14.40 -24.79 32.86
C ALA A 501 15.87 -24.34 32.87
N ASP A 502 16.33 -23.64 31.83
CA ASP A 502 17.70 -23.10 31.75
C ASP A 502 18.03 -22.09 32.86
N ILE A 503 17.01 -21.43 33.45
CA ILE A 503 17.17 -20.51 34.58
C ILE A 503 16.80 -21.16 35.93
N GLY A 504 16.69 -22.49 35.96
CA GLY A 504 16.41 -23.28 37.16
C GLY A 504 14.92 -23.44 37.49
N LEU A 505 14.01 -23.08 36.58
CA LEU A 505 12.57 -23.28 36.73
C LEU A 505 12.07 -24.48 35.91
N THR A 506 12.38 -25.68 36.39
CA THR A 506 11.88 -26.97 35.85
C THR A 506 10.43 -27.22 36.25
N HIS A 507 9.76 -28.17 35.58
CA HIS A 507 8.41 -28.62 35.93
C HIS A 507 8.28 -29.00 37.43
N GLU A 508 9.26 -29.72 37.99
CA GLU A 508 9.29 -30.10 39.41
C GLU A 508 9.40 -28.86 40.32
N SER A 509 10.32 -27.94 40.02
CA SER A 509 10.50 -26.72 40.81
C SER A 509 9.29 -25.76 40.70
N ALA A 510 8.62 -25.73 39.53
CA ALA A 510 7.41 -24.97 39.31
C ALA A 510 6.24 -25.51 40.14
N ARG A 511 6.10 -26.84 40.26
CA ARG A 511 5.12 -27.48 41.17
C ARG A 511 5.48 -27.26 42.64
N ALA A 512 6.76 -27.21 42.98
CA ALA A 512 7.24 -26.90 44.32
C ALA A 512 7.12 -25.41 44.69
N ALA A 513 6.71 -24.55 43.74
CA ALA A 513 6.62 -23.12 43.97
C ALA A 513 5.61 -22.82 45.08
N ARG A 514 6.11 -22.34 46.23
CA ARG A 514 5.21 -21.94 47.32
C ARG A 514 4.56 -20.62 46.93
N PRO A 515 3.24 -20.50 47.07
CA PRO A 515 2.59 -19.23 46.85
C PRO A 515 3.19 -18.20 47.82
N ARG A 516 3.91 -17.18 47.34
CA ARG A 516 3.94 -15.90 48.07
C ARG A 516 2.62 -15.22 47.82
N ARG A 517 1.61 -15.74 48.48
CA ARG A 517 0.28 -15.15 48.49
C ARG A 517 -0.02 -14.93 49.97
N LYS A 518 -0.08 -13.65 50.35
CA LYS A 518 -1.28 -13.20 51.07
C LYS A 518 -2.44 -13.64 50.17
N HIS A 519 -2.90 -14.85 50.43
CA HIS A 519 -3.70 -15.70 49.57
C HIS A 519 -4.76 -14.85 48.87
N MET A 520 -4.78 -14.68 47.53
CA MET A 520 -5.74 -13.74 46.92
C MET A 520 -7.17 -14.24 47.08
N ALA A 521 -7.40 -15.54 47.34
CA ALA A 521 -8.69 -15.97 47.82
C ALA A 521 -8.93 -15.45 49.24
N THR A 522 -7.94 -15.42 50.14
CA THR A 522 -8.07 -14.78 51.47
C THR A 522 -8.11 -13.24 51.40
N HIS A 523 -7.47 -12.59 50.42
CA HIS A 523 -7.59 -11.15 50.18
C HIS A 523 -8.93 -10.83 49.51
N PHE A 524 -9.39 -11.65 48.57
CA PHE A 524 -10.74 -11.53 48.00
C PHE A 524 -11.77 -11.73 49.10
N GLN A 525 -11.67 -12.79 49.91
CA GLN A 525 -12.55 -13.04 51.04
C GLN A 525 -12.45 -11.93 52.11
N ARG A 526 -11.25 -11.40 52.38
CA ARG A 526 -11.07 -10.29 53.33
C ARG A 526 -11.64 -8.97 52.80
N VAL A 527 -11.44 -8.65 51.52
CA VAL A 527 -12.04 -7.45 50.91
C VAL A 527 -13.53 -7.65 50.68
N LEU A 528 -14.01 -8.89 50.46
CA LEU A 528 -15.42 -9.23 50.36
C LEU A 528 -16.11 -9.14 51.73
N ALA A 529 -15.45 -9.57 52.81
CA ALA A 529 -15.91 -9.36 54.18
C ALA A 529 -15.92 -7.86 54.55
N CYS A 530 -14.89 -7.12 54.11
CA CYS A 530 -14.84 -5.67 54.24
C CYS A 530 -15.96 -4.99 53.43
N ALA A 531 -16.27 -5.49 52.23
CA ALA A 531 -17.41 -5.04 51.43
C ALA A 531 -18.75 -5.34 52.11
N ARG A 532 -18.91 -6.53 52.73
CA ARG A 532 -20.09 -6.86 53.54
C ARG A 532 -20.25 -5.90 54.71
N SER A 533 -19.22 -5.73 55.53
CA SER A 533 -19.22 -4.78 56.65
C SER A 533 -19.57 -3.35 56.19
N TYR A 534 -19.01 -2.92 55.05
CA TYR A 534 -19.36 -1.62 54.45
C TYR A 534 -20.83 -1.56 54.00
N ALA A 535 -21.34 -2.61 53.34
CA ALA A 535 -22.74 -2.69 52.93
C ALA A 535 -23.70 -2.79 54.12
N ASP A 536 -23.33 -3.47 55.20
CA ASP A 536 -24.11 -3.57 56.44
C ASP A 536 -24.21 -2.20 57.11
N THR A 537 -23.13 -1.41 57.07
CA THR A 537 -23.06 -0.07 57.68
C THR A 537 -23.76 1.00 56.83
N HIS A 538 -23.61 0.94 55.50
CA HIS A 538 -24.05 1.99 54.57
C HIS A 538 -25.25 1.60 53.69
N GLY A 539 -25.74 0.37 53.81
CA GLY A 539 -26.86 -0.18 53.06
C GLY A 539 -26.61 -0.47 51.57
N THR A 540 -25.44 -0.08 51.02
CA THR A 540 -25.07 -0.31 49.60
C THR A 540 -23.56 -0.21 49.38
N LEU A 541 -23.07 -0.90 48.35
CA LEU A 541 -21.68 -0.82 47.88
C LEU A 541 -21.42 0.36 46.93
N VAL A 542 -22.45 1.08 46.49
CA VAL A 542 -22.30 2.17 45.52
C VAL A 542 -21.68 3.44 46.12
N ASN A 543 -21.84 3.64 47.42
CA ASN A 543 -21.28 4.77 48.16
C ASN A 543 -19.75 4.69 48.31
N ALA A 544 -19.14 3.51 48.08
CA ALA A 544 -17.70 3.37 48.01
C ALA A 544 -17.14 3.99 46.71
N THR A 545 -16.72 5.26 46.80
CA THR A 545 -15.99 6.00 45.76
C THR A 545 -14.56 5.48 45.61
N THR A 546 -13.89 5.74 44.48
CA THR A 546 -12.57 5.16 44.15
C THR A 546 -11.50 5.37 45.24
N ASP A 547 -11.61 6.44 46.02
CA ASP A 547 -10.77 6.85 47.15
C ASP A 547 -11.19 6.24 48.50
N THR A 548 -12.35 5.59 48.59
CA THR A 548 -12.85 4.95 49.82
C THR A 548 -11.88 3.86 50.30
N VAL A 549 -11.37 4.06 51.52
CA VAL A 549 -10.54 3.10 52.25
C VAL A 549 -11.32 2.63 53.48
N GLN A 550 -11.56 1.32 53.58
CA GLN A 550 -12.22 0.67 54.72
C GLN A 550 -11.26 -0.38 55.28
N ASP A 551 -11.03 -0.38 56.59
CA ASP A 551 -10.09 -1.28 57.28
C ASP A 551 -8.68 -1.34 56.64
N GLY A 552 -8.19 -0.18 56.17
CA GLY A 552 -6.90 -0.06 55.48
C GLY A 552 -6.87 -0.64 54.05
N LEU A 553 -8.02 -1.06 53.51
CA LEU A 553 -8.17 -1.59 52.16
C LEU A 553 -8.83 -0.54 51.26
N LYS A 554 -8.26 -0.30 50.07
CA LYS A 554 -8.82 0.59 49.04
C LYS A 554 -10.06 -0.03 48.37
N LEU A 555 -11.14 -0.17 49.14
CA LEU A 555 -12.36 -0.88 48.78
C LEU A 555 -12.99 -0.31 47.50
N GLY A 556 -13.05 1.00 47.36
CA GLY A 556 -13.66 1.62 46.18
C GLY A 556 -12.89 1.40 44.87
N GLN A 557 -11.56 1.50 44.91
CA GLN A 557 -10.70 1.15 43.78
C GLN A 557 -10.84 -0.34 43.42
N TRP A 558 -10.96 -1.21 44.42
CA TRP A 558 -11.15 -2.63 44.21
C TRP A 558 -12.52 -2.94 43.58
N LEU A 559 -13.62 -2.34 44.05
CA LEU A 559 -14.96 -2.50 43.47
C LEU A 559 -15.01 -2.02 42.01
N SER A 560 -14.38 -0.87 41.70
CA SER A 560 -14.27 -0.36 40.33
C SER A 560 -13.56 -1.36 39.39
N ASN A 561 -12.49 -1.97 39.86
CA ASN A 561 -11.77 -3.01 39.14
C ASN A 561 -12.62 -4.29 38.96
N GLN A 562 -13.42 -4.69 39.96
CA GLN A 562 -14.31 -5.85 39.83
C GLN A 562 -15.42 -5.60 38.80
N ARG A 563 -16.06 -4.42 38.81
CA ARG A 563 -17.08 -4.03 37.81
C ARG A 563 -16.54 -4.13 36.40
N SER A 564 -15.34 -3.60 36.17
CA SER A 564 -14.67 -3.63 34.86
C SER A 564 -14.36 -5.06 34.39
N LYS A 565 -13.86 -5.92 35.29
CA LYS A 565 -13.56 -7.32 34.99
C LYS A 565 -14.81 -8.13 34.69
N ASP A 566 -15.89 -7.88 35.43
CA ASP A 566 -17.15 -8.59 35.25
C ASP A 566 -17.84 -8.20 33.93
N ARG A 567 -17.88 -6.91 33.57
CA ARG A 567 -18.36 -6.47 32.23
C ARG A 567 -17.59 -7.14 31.11
N ALA A 568 -16.26 -7.22 31.23
CA ALA A 568 -15.44 -7.91 30.24
C ALA A 568 -15.66 -9.43 30.20
N HIS A 569 -16.02 -10.05 31.33
CA HIS A 569 -16.37 -11.46 31.41
C HIS A 569 -17.73 -11.75 30.78
N GLN A 570 -18.77 -10.97 31.13
CA GLN A 570 -20.10 -11.08 30.57
C GLN A 570 -20.09 -10.91 29.04
N LEU A 571 -19.28 -9.98 28.51
CA LEU A 571 -19.10 -9.83 27.05
C LEU A 571 -18.52 -11.06 26.35
N ARG A 572 -17.70 -11.87 27.05
CA ARG A 572 -17.07 -13.07 26.48
C ARG A 572 -17.88 -14.35 26.67
N HIS A 573 -18.60 -14.45 27.78
CA HIS A 573 -19.20 -15.71 28.23
C HIS A 573 -20.72 -15.63 28.44
N GLY A 574 -21.33 -14.45 28.31
CA GLY A 574 -22.78 -14.24 28.49
C GLY A 574 -23.28 -14.36 29.93
N THR A 575 -22.43 -14.69 30.91
CA THR A 575 -22.82 -14.87 32.32
C THR A 575 -21.94 -14.07 33.30
N PRO A 576 -22.48 -13.69 34.47
CA PRO A 576 -21.69 -13.07 35.54
C PRO A 576 -20.60 -14.02 36.06
N SER A 577 -19.45 -13.46 36.43
CA SER A 577 -18.37 -14.27 37.03
C SER A 577 -18.75 -14.79 38.42
N PRO A 578 -18.15 -15.91 38.91
CA PRO A 578 -18.40 -16.40 40.28
C PRO A 578 -18.11 -15.35 41.37
N ARG A 579 -17.16 -14.44 41.13
CA ARG A 579 -16.87 -13.32 42.02
C ARG A 579 -17.94 -12.23 41.98
N ALA A 580 -18.54 -12.00 40.82
CA ALA A 580 -19.68 -11.10 40.69
C ALA A 580 -20.92 -11.66 41.37
N LEU A 581 -21.17 -12.97 41.30
CA LEU A 581 -22.27 -13.60 42.06
C LEU A 581 -22.08 -13.39 43.58
N ALA A 582 -20.86 -13.55 44.09
CA ALA A 582 -20.56 -13.31 45.51
C ALA A 582 -20.76 -11.85 45.94
N LEU A 583 -20.55 -10.88 45.06
CA LEU A 583 -20.82 -9.46 45.31
C LEU A 583 -22.30 -9.10 45.13
N SER A 584 -22.98 -9.73 44.17
CA SER A 584 -24.42 -9.57 43.93
C SER A 584 -25.25 -10.11 45.10
N ALA A 585 -24.72 -11.11 45.82
CA ALA A 585 -25.30 -11.58 47.08
C ALA A 585 -25.17 -10.58 48.25
N ILE A 586 -24.32 -9.56 48.12
CA ILE A 586 -24.15 -8.49 49.13
C ILE A 586 -24.99 -7.27 48.73
N ASP A 587 -24.88 -6.86 47.47
CA ASP A 587 -25.65 -5.76 46.89
C ASP A 587 -26.01 -6.16 45.45
N PRO A 588 -27.29 -6.49 45.14
CA PRO A 588 -27.71 -6.88 43.80
C PRO A 588 -27.38 -5.84 42.73
N TRP A 589 -27.31 -4.56 43.11
CA TRP A 589 -27.02 -3.44 42.24
C TRP A 589 -25.59 -2.91 42.43
N TRP A 590 -24.63 -3.76 42.83
CA TRP A 590 -23.23 -3.33 42.95
C TRP A 590 -22.60 -2.96 41.59
N ASN A 591 -23.08 -3.52 40.48
CA ASN A 591 -22.66 -3.27 39.09
C ASN A 591 -23.88 -3.06 38.18
N PRO A 592 -24.59 -1.93 38.30
CA PRO A 592 -25.81 -1.68 37.55
C PRO A 592 -25.55 -1.40 36.06
N PRO A 593 -26.57 -1.53 35.20
CA PRO A 593 -26.50 -1.12 33.79
C PRO A 593 -26.56 0.41 33.61
N TRP A 594 -26.96 1.17 34.63
CA TRP A 594 -26.94 2.64 34.67
C TRP A 594 -25.69 3.21 35.38
N THR A 595 -25.62 4.54 35.54
CA THR A 595 -24.47 5.20 36.17
C THR A 595 -24.47 5.04 37.69
N LEU A 596 -23.29 4.87 38.30
CA LEU A 596 -23.18 4.77 39.77
C LEU A 596 -23.67 6.05 40.46
N GLU A 597 -23.54 7.21 39.81
CA GLU A 597 -24.04 8.50 40.30
C GLU A 597 -25.57 8.54 40.40
N TRP A 598 -26.28 7.93 39.43
CA TRP A 598 -27.72 7.78 39.48
C TRP A 598 -28.14 6.97 40.71
N GLN A 599 -27.47 5.84 40.97
CA GLN A 599 -27.78 4.98 42.11
C GLN A 599 -27.47 5.64 43.46
N ARG A 600 -26.40 6.43 43.56
CA ARG A 600 -26.12 7.23 44.78
C ARG A 600 -27.23 8.23 45.07
N SER A 601 -27.69 8.93 44.03
CA SER A 601 -28.76 9.92 44.15
C SER A 601 -30.08 9.26 44.57
N TRP A 602 -30.36 8.05 44.07
CA TRP A 602 -31.49 7.24 44.52
C TRP A 602 -31.38 6.84 46.00
N HIS A 603 -30.21 6.38 46.46
CA HIS A 603 -30.01 6.06 47.88
C HIS A 603 -30.16 7.29 48.79
N GLN A 604 -29.71 8.47 48.34
CA GLN A 604 -29.95 9.72 49.06
C GLN A 604 -31.45 10.05 49.17
N ALA A 605 -32.22 9.84 48.10
CA ALA A 605 -33.67 9.98 48.12
C ALA A 605 -34.32 8.98 49.08
N ARG A 606 -33.88 7.72 49.06
CA ARG A 606 -34.37 6.67 49.96
C ARG A 606 -34.11 7.01 51.42
N THR A 607 -32.90 7.43 51.79
CA THR A 607 -32.59 7.86 53.17
C THR A 607 -33.47 9.03 53.62
N HIS A 608 -33.83 9.93 52.70
CA HIS A 608 -34.72 11.04 53.01
C HIS A 608 -36.15 10.55 53.32
N VAL A 609 -36.67 9.61 52.54
CA VAL A 609 -37.97 8.94 52.75
C VAL A 609 -37.97 8.10 54.02
N ASP A 610 -36.92 7.31 54.26
CA ASP A 610 -36.74 6.50 55.47
C ASP A 610 -36.68 7.38 56.73
N GLY A 611 -36.22 8.63 56.60
CA GLY A 611 -36.24 9.65 57.65
C GLY A 611 -37.62 10.29 57.91
N GLY A 612 -38.69 9.79 57.28
CA GLY A 612 -40.07 10.25 57.47
C GLY A 612 -40.50 11.42 56.57
N HIS A 613 -39.67 11.82 55.61
CA HIS A 613 -40.01 12.92 54.70
C HIS A 613 -40.75 12.40 53.46
N VAL A 614 -41.85 13.05 53.11
CA VAL A 614 -42.62 12.70 51.91
C VAL A 614 -42.02 13.40 50.70
N LEU A 615 -41.67 12.64 49.66
CA LEU A 615 -41.26 13.20 48.38
C LEU A 615 -42.51 13.65 47.61
N ASP A 616 -42.93 14.90 47.81
CA ASP A 616 -44.05 15.50 47.08
C ASP A 616 -43.58 16.03 45.71
N PRO A 617 -43.94 15.37 44.60
CA PRO A 617 -43.51 15.79 43.27
C PRO A 617 -44.25 17.04 42.79
N ALA A 618 -45.49 17.28 43.26
CA ALA A 618 -46.30 18.43 42.88
C ALA A 618 -45.81 19.72 43.58
N ALA A 619 -45.26 19.61 44.78
CA ALA A 619 -44.65 20.72 45.52
C ALA A 619 -43.15 20.93 45.21
N GLY A 620 -42.57 20.19 44.26
CA GLY A 620 -41.15 20.33 43.87
C GLY A 620 -40.16 19.76 44.88
N PHE A 621 -40.54 18.72 45.63
CA PHE A 621 -39.74 18.01 46.63
C PHE A 621 -39.25 18.89 47.80
N PRO A 622 -40.18 19.55 48.53
CA PRO A 622 -39.83 20.39 49.67
C PRO A 622 -39.13 19.57 50.77
N GLY A 623 -38.16 20.19 51.45
CA GLY A 623 -37.36 19.51 52.49
C GLY A 623 -36.13 18.73 51.96
N THR A 624 -36.01 18.54 50.64
CA THR A 624 -34.81 17.93 50.03
C THR A 624 -33.71 18.96 49.74
N THR A 625 -32.46 18.52 49.57
CA THR A 625 -31.38 19.41 49.11
C THR A 625 -31.61 19.83 47.66
N SER A 626 -31.11 21.01 47.27
CA SER A 626 -31.26 21.52 45.89
C SER A 626 -30.73 20.55 44.80
N ALA A 627 -29.69 19.78 45.11
CA ALA A 627 -29.16 18.74 44.23
C ALA A 627 -30.10 17.54 44.11
N LEU A 628 -30.65 17.07 45.23
CA LEU A 628 -31.59 15.95 45.27
C LEU A 628 -32.93 16.30 44.60
N ALA A 629 -33.47 17.48 44.88
CA ALA A 629 -34.68 18.02 44.23
C ALA A 629 -34.50 18.09 42.70
N THR A 630 -33.35 18.59 42.23
CA THR A 630 -33.04 18.67 40.80
C THR A 630 -32.95 17.28 40.16
N TRP A 631 -32.34 16.32 40.86
CA TRP A 631 -32.24 14.94 40.38
C TRP A 631 -33.62 14.27 40.30
N LEU A 632 -34.45 14.37 41.35
CA LEU A 632 -35.82 13.82 41.40
C LEU A 632 -36.73 14.44 40.32
N THR A 633 -36.64 15.75 40.12
CA THR A 633 -37.37 16.45 39.04
C THR A 633 -36.96 15.92 37.66
N THR A 634 -35.67 15.66 37.47
CA THR A 634 -35.15 15.08 36.22
C THR A 634 -35.67 13.65 36.03
N GLN A 635 -35.76 12.84 37.09
CA GLN A 635 -36.28 11.47 37.00
C GLN A 635 -37.77 11.45 36.67
N CYS A 636 -38.56 12.36 37.23
CA CYS A 636 -39.99 12.48 36.90
C CYS A 636 -40.20 12.94 35.45
N ALA A 637 -39.40 13.90 34.97
CA ALA A 637 -39.49 14.38 33.58
C ALA A 637 -39.06 13.33 32.54
N GLN A 638 -38.21 12.39 32.93
CA GLN A 638 -37.66 11.35 32.05
C GLN A 638 -38.26 9.97 32.34
N TYR A 639 -39.34 9.89 33.12
CA TYR A 639 -39.86 8.63 33.66
C TYR A 639 -40.08 7.59 32.56
N ASP A 640 -40.71 7.94 31.43
CA ASP A 640 -40.97 7.02 30.31
C ASP A 640 -39.71 6.45 29.62
N THR A 641 -38.55 7.07 29.83
CA THR A 641 -37.28 6.68 29.19
C THR A 641 -36.35 5.88 30.10
N LEU A 642 -36.75 5.68 31.37
CA LEU A 642 -36.00 4.91 32.34
C LEU A 642 -36.15 3.40 32.10
N LEU A 643 -35.15 2.63 32.55
CA LEU A 643 -35.19 1.17 32.48
C LEU A 643 -36.24 0.60 33.45
N PRO A 644 -36.82 -0.58 33.18
CA PRO A 644 -37.82 -1.19 34.07
C PRO A 644 -37.37 -1.30 35.53
N ASP A 645 -36.13 -1.73 35.76
CA ASP A 645 -35.56 -1.82 37.12
C ASP A 645 -35.41 -0.44 37.81
N GLN A 646 -35.27 0.64 37.03
CA GLN A 646 -35.25 2.01 37.56
C GLN A 646 -36.65 2.50 37.93
N HIS A 647 -37.70 2.09 37.20
CA HIS A 647 -39.09 2.32 37.59
C HIS A 647 -39.40 1.65 38.93
N ASP A 648 -38.99 0.39 39.09
CA ASP A 648 -39.18 -0.36 40.34
C ASP A 648 -38.47 0.31 41.52
N LEU A 649 -37.24 0.78 41.31
CA LEU A 649 -36.49 1.51 42.34
C LEU A 649 -37.17 2.85 42.69
N LEU A 650 -37.64 3.62 41.71
CA LEU A 650 -38.33 4.89 41.95
C LEU A 650 -39.69 4.70 42.64
N ALA A 651 -40.44 3.65 42.27
CA ALA A 651 -41.69 3.31 42.92
C ALA A 651 -41.50 3.00 44.42
N ARG A 652 -40.38 2.35 44.79
CA ARG A 652 -40.04 2.06 46.20
C ARG A 652 -39.78 3.29 47.07
N ILE A 653 -39.49 4.45 46.48
CA ILE A 653 -39.33 5.72 47.19
C ILE A 653 -40.55 6.65 47.02
N GLY A 654 -41.69 6.11 46.54
CA GLY A 654 -42.94 6.84 46.40
C GLY A 654 -43.13 7.58 45.07
N ILE A 655 -42.24 7.41 44.10
CA ILE A 655 -42.35 8.03 42.76
C ILE A 655 -42.90 7.01 41.76
N THR A 656 -44.24 6.95 41.67
CA THR A 656 -44.97 6.16 40.66
C THR A 656 -45.15 6.92 39.35
N ALA A 657 -45.61 6.25 38.29
CA ALA A 657 -45.90 6.88 36.99
C ALA A 657 -46.88 8.08 37.14
N ASP A 658 -47.96 7.92 37.91
CA ASP A 658 -48.93 8.99 38.16
C ASP A 658 -48.30 10.16 38.92
N GLN A 659 -47.46 9.86 39.92
CA GLN A 659 -46.74 10.86 40.72
C GLN A 659 -45.70 11.62 39.88
N ALA A 660 -44.96 10.91 39.03
CA ALA A 660 -44.02 11.50 38.07
C ALA A 660 -44.74 12.38 37.04
N GLN A 661 -45.93 11.97 36.59
CA GLN A 661 -46.77 12.75 35.68
C GLN A 661 -47.29 14.03 36.35
N SER A 662 -47.70 14.00 37.62
CA SER A 662 -48.07 15.20 38.37
C SER A 662 -46.90 16.15 38.64
N ALA A 663 -45.67 15.63 38.82
CA ALA A 663 -44.45 16.44 38.88
C ALA A 663 -44.10 17.06 37.51
N ALA A 664 -44.29 16.31 36.42
CA ALA A 664 -44.08 16.78 35.06
C ALA A 664 -45.14 17.82 34.65
N ALA A 665 -46.32 17.80 35.28
CA ALA A 665 -47.44 18.69 34.98
C ALA A 665 -47.32 20.11 35.54
N ARG A 666 -46.36 20.47 36.44
CA ARG A 666 -45.96 21.88 36.76
C ARG A 666 -44.89 21.98 37.87
N PRO A 667 -43.64 22.38 37.52
CA PRO A 667 -43.05 23.60 38.08
C PRO A 667 -42.42 24.52 37.01
N ALA A 668 -42.44 24.12 35.73
CA ALA A 668 -41.99 24.96 34.61
C ALA A 668 -43.05 25.96 34.11
N GLU A 669 -44.27 25.89 34.66
CA GLU A 669 -45.42 26.73 34.28
C GLU A 669 -46.11 27.41 35.48
N ASN A 670 -45.36 27.88 36.47
CA ASN A 670 -45.78 29.16 37.00
C ASN A 670 -45.47 30.16 35.88
N GLU A 671 -46.50 30.62 35.16
CA GLU A 671 -46.33 31.62 34.10
C GLU A 671 -45.58 32.85 34.66
N ALA A 672 -45.75 33.14 35.95
CA ALA A 672 -44.98 34.11 36.72
C ALA A 672 -43.47 33.78 36.85
N ASP A 673 -43.09 32.52 37.13
CA ASP A 673 -41.69 32.10 37.27
C ASP A 673 -40.98 31.96 35.93
N PHE A 674 -41.68 31.47 34.89
CA PHE A 674 -41.15 31.43 33.53
C PHE A 674 -41.00 32.84 32.95
N ALA A 675 -42.00 33.72 33.12
CA ALA A 675 -41.91 35.11 32.66
C ALA A 675 -40.78 35.87 33.37
N THR A 676 -40.62 35.66 34.68
CA THR A 676 -39.51 36.22 35.47
C THR A 676 -38.16 35.69 35.01
N ALA A 677 -38.03 34.37 34.84
CA ALA A 677 -36.80 33.74 34.35
C ALA A 677 -36.47 34.13 32.90
N LEU A 678 -37.49 34.28 32.05
CA LEU A 678 -37.36 34.78 30.67
C LEU A 678 -36.93 36.25 30.66
N SER A 679 -37.39 37.06 31.62
CA SER A 679 -36.90 38.42 31.82
C SER A 679 -35.41 38.43 32.16
N TYR A 680 -34.97 37.58 33.10
CA TYR A 680 -33.55 37.42 33.42
C TYR A 680 -32.73 36.85 32.26
N ALA A 681 -33.31 35.98 31.43
CA ALA A 681 -32.67 35.52 30.19
C ALA A 681 -32.51 36.67 29.19
N ARG A 682 -33.53 37.53 29.04
CA ARG A 682 -33.46 38.72 28.19
C ARG A 682 -32.42 39.72 28.68
N SER A 683 -32.35 40.00 29.99
CA SER A 683 -31.34 40.90 30.57
C SER A 683 -29.93 40.31 30.41
N TYR A 684 -29.76 39.00 30.66
CA TYR A 684 -28.49 38.32 30.45
C TYR A 684 -28.06 38.36 28.99
N HIS A 685 -28.97 38.07 28.07
CA HIS A 685 -28.71 38.17 26.64
C HIS A 685 -28.38 39.61 26.21
N ALA A 686 -29.03 40.63 26.79
CA ALA A 686 -28.72 42.02 26.51
C ALA A 686 -27.29 42.39 26.91
N ILE A 687 -26.74 41.79 27.99
CA ILE A 687 -25.39 42.05 28.46
C ILE A 687 -24.34 41.19 27.74
N HIS A 688 -24.63 39.91 27.52
CA HIS A 688 -23.66 38.93 27.05
C HIS A 688 -23.84 38.51 25.58
N GLY A 689 -24.90 38.97 24.90
CA GLY A 689 -25.19 38.67 23.51
C GLY A 689 -25.50 37.19 23.22
N THR A 690 -25.67 36.36 24.25
CA THR A 690 -26.01 34.94 24.12
C THR A 690 -26.66 34.41 25.39
N LEU A 691 -27.44 33.35 25.26
CA LEU A 691 -27.92 32.53 26.37
C LEU A 691 -26.99 31.35 26.70
N ALA A 692 -25.78 31.26 26.15
CA ALA A 692 -24.82 30.18 26.41
C ALA A 692 -24.17 30.21 27.83
N ALA A 693 -24.93 30.56 28.87
CA ALA A 693 -24.50 30.61 30.26
C ALA A 693 -23.91 29.27 30.78
N ALA A 694 -22.96 29.36 31.71
CA ALA A 694 -22.45 28.22 32.48
C ALA A 694 -23.53 27.67 33.41
N VAL A 695 -23.44 26.40 33.82
CA VAL A 695 -24.50 25.76 34.62
C VAL A 695 -24.64 26.43 35.99
N ASP A 696 -23.55 26.97 36.50
CA ASP A 696 -23.40 27.70 37.75
C ASP A 696 -23.61 29.22 37.60
N THR A 697 -23.96 29.72 36.40
CA THR A 697 -24.18 31.16 36.21
C THR A 697 -25.39 31.64 37.01
N VAL A 698 -25.13 32.59 37.91
CA VAL A 698 -26.12 33.38 38.63
C VAL A 698 -26.15 34.77 38.00
N HIS A 699 -27.31 35.22 37.56
CA HIS A 699 -27.51 36.55 36.99
C HIS A 699 -28.53 37.30 37.85
N ASP A 700 -28.12 38.41 38.46
CA ASP A 700 -28.94 39.24 39.35
C ASP A 700 -29.67 38.42 40.44
N GLY A 701 -28.94 37.51 41.08
CA GLY A 701 -29.45 36.62 42.13
C GLY A 701 -30.22 35.39 41.62
N PHE A 702 -30.57 35.34 40.33
CA PHE A 702 -31.28 34.21 39.72
C PHE A 702 -30.32 33.16 39.16
N GLN A 703 -30.59 31.88 39.44
CA GLN A 703 -29.79 30.71 38.99
C GLN A 703 -30.01 30.38 37.50
N LEU A 704 -29.76 31.37 36.63
CA LEU A 704 -30.07 31.35 35.20
C LEU A 704 -29.42 30.16 34.47
N GLY A 705 -28.19 29.81 34.83
CA GLY A 705 -27.45 28.70 34.24
C GLY A 705 -28.15 27.34 34.39
N ARG A 706 -28.65 27.05 35.59
CA ARG A 706 -29.40 25.82 35.89
C ARG A 706 -30.76 25.82 35.21
N TRP A 707 -31.42 26.98 35.17
CA TRP A 707 -32.72 27.12 34.50
C TRP A 707 -32.59 26.90 32.98
N LEU A 708 -31.66 27.55 32.30
CA LEU A 708 -31.41 27.36 30.86
C LEU A 708 -31.01 25.91 30.52
N ARG A 709 -30.25 25.23 31.40
CA ARG A 709 -29.94 23.80 31.23
C ARG A 709 -31.20 22.94 31.22
N ARG A 710 -32.14 23.18 32.15
CA ARG A 710 -33.42 22.45 32.21
C ARG A 710 -34.25 22.71 30.94
N GLN A 711 -34.40 23.97 30.53
CA GLN A 711 -35.13 24.33 29.33
C GLN A 711 -34.57 23.63 28.08
N ARG A 712 -33.23 23.55 27.94
CA ARG A 712 -32.59 22.85 26.81
C ARG A 712 -32.87 21.35 26.83
N GLN A 713 -32.87 20.74 28.02
CA GLN A 713 -33.15 19.32 28.17
C GLN A 713 -34.58 19.01 27.75
N HIS A 714 -35.55 19.83 28.15
CA HIS A 714 -36.95 19.69 27.71
C HIS A 714 -37.07 19.85 26.19
N ALA A 715 -36.52 20.93 25.61
CA ALA A 715 -36.58 21.15 24.16
C ALA A 715 -35.98 20.01 23.33
N ARG A 716 -34.88 19.38 23.80
CA ARG A 716 -34.29 18.21 23.14
C ARG A 716 -35.16 16.96 23.27
N THR A 717 -35.71 16.74 24.47
CA THR A 717 -36.61 15.60 24.72
C THR A 717 -37.88 15.69 23.88
N ASP A 718 -38.44 16.90 23.73
CA ASP A 718 -39.60 17.16 22.87
C ASP A 718 -39.27 16.93 21.39
N ALA A 719 -38.11 17.41 20.93
CA ALA A 719 -37.64 17.20 19.57
C ALA A 719 -37.40 15.71 19.25
N ASP A 720 -36.82 14.94 20.18
CA ASP A 720 -36.58 13.49 20.04
C ASP A 720 -37.91 12.71 19.98
N ARG A 721 -38.96 13.20 20.66
CA ARG A 721 -40.32 12.63 20.64
C ARG A 721 -41.14 13.07 19.41
N GLY A 722 -40.60 13.93 18.55
CA GLY A 722 -41.29 14.46 17.37
C GLY A 722 -42.43 15.45 17.69
N VAL A 723 -42.42 16.03 18.89
CA VAL A 723 -43.46 16.97 19.34
C VAL A 723 -43.14 18.38 18.85
N SER A 724 -44.17 19.18 18.56
CA SER A 724 -43.98 20.59 18.17
C SER A 724 -43.34 21.41 19.30
N PRO A 725 -42.47 22.40 19.00
CA PRO A 725 -41.79 23.19 20.02
C PRO A 725 -42.77 23.87 20.99
N SER A 726 -42.50 23.71 22.29
CA SER A 726 -43.32 24.30 23.36
C SER A 726 -43.34 25.85 23.29
N ALA A 727 -44.34 26.47 23.92
CA ALA A 727 -44.43 27.93 24.00
C ALA A 727 -43.18 28.55 24.65
N ALA A 728 -42.61 27.86 25.64
CA ALA A 728 -41.36 28.23 26.31
C ALA A 728 -40.15 28.20 25.35
N ALA A 729 -40.01 27.13 24.55
CA ALA A 729 -38.95 27.03 23.55
C ALA A 729 -39.07 28.13 22.49
N LYS A 730 -40.29 28.38 21.98
CA LYS A 730 -40.55 29.48 21.03
C LYS A 730 -40.22 30.86 21.63
N ALA A 731 -40.45 31.06 22.92
CA ALA A 731 -40.13 32.31 23.60
C ALA A 731 -38.62 32.52 23.74
N LEU A 732 -37.85 31.46 24.01
CA LEU A 732 -36.39 31.50 24.09
C LEU A 732 -35.72 31.60 22.72
N ASP A 733 -36.27 30.95 21.68
CA ASP A 733 -35.82 31.08 20.28
C ASP A 733 -35.89 32.53 19.80
N ARG A 734 -36.90 33.29 20.25
CA ARG A 734 -37.01 34.73 19.95
C ARG A 734 -35.97 35.58 20.67
N VAL A 735 -35.41 35.10 21.79
CA VAL A 735 -34.37 35.82 22.55
C VAL A 735 -32.99 35.49 21.97
N ASP A 736 -32.68 34.21 21.80
CA ASP A 736 -31.44 33.73 21.19
C ASP A 736 -31.77 32.48 20.36
N PRO A 737 -31.77 32.54 19.02
CA PRO A 737 -32.03 31.37 18.16
C PRO A 737 -31.08 30.19 18.41
N TRP A 738 -29.91 30.44 19.02
CA TRP A 738 -28.91 29.44 19.36
C TRP A 738 -28.87 29.16 20.86
N TRP A 739 -29.97 29.38 21.61
CA TRP A 739 -30.04 29.04 23.02
C TRP A 739 -29.94 27.52 23.25
N CYS A 740 -30.44 26.70 22.32
CA CYS A 740 -30.36 25.23 22.34
C CYS A 740 -29.76 24.67 21.04
N PRO A 741 -28.44 24.79 20.82
CA PRO A 741 -27.84 24.36 19.57
C PRO A 741 -27.67 22.83 19.52
N PRO A 742 -27.51 22.26 18.30
CA PRO A 742 -27.17 20.85 18.10
C PRO A 742 -25.71 20.52 18.44
N TRP A 743 -24.87 21.52 18.77
CA TRP A 743 -23.48 21.36 19.21
C TRP A 743 -23.29 21.68 20.71
N SER A 744 -22.07 21.47 21.21
CA SER A 744 -21.75 21.73 22.63
C SER A 744 -21.69 23.23 22.96
N LEU A 745 -22.23 23.64 24.12
CA LEU A 745 -22.09 25.03 24.61
C LEU A 745 -20.64 25.42 24.91
N ALA A 746 -19.76 24.43 25.16
CA ALA A 746 -18.32 24.62 25.28
C ALA A 746 -17.66 25.09 23.96
N TRP A 747 -18.33 24.90 22.82
CA TRP A 747 -17.94 25.47 21.54
C TRP A 747 -18.50 26.90 21.36
N GLN A 748 -19.77 27.13 21.74
CA GLN A 748 -20.45 28.41 21.54
C GLN A 748 -19.89 29.53 22.41
N ARG A 749 -19.47 29.24 23.66
CA ARG A 749 -18.91 30.25 24.57
C ARG A 749 -17.60 30.88 24.05
N PRO A 750 -16.56 30.10 23.65
CA PRO A 750 -15.39 30.68 22.99
C PRO A 750 -15.72 31.46 21.72
N TRP A 751 -16.66 30.97 20.91
CA TRP A 751 -17.10 31.66 19.69
C TRP A 751 -17.69 33.04 20.01
N GLN A 752 -18.64 33.11 20.95
CA GLN A 752 -19.28 34.37 21.35
C GLN A 752 -18.25 35.39 21.84
N HIS A 753 -17.34 34.94 22.71
CA HIS A 753 -16.31 35.81 23.25
C HIS A 753 -15.38 36.37 22.16
N ILE A 754 -15.04 35.56 21.16
CA ILE A 754 -14.27 36.00 19.99
C ILE A 754 -15.09 36.95 19.11
N HIS A 755 -16.37 36.66 18.89
CA HIS A 755 -17.30 37.51 18.14
C HIS A 755 -17.44 38.90 18.78
N ASP A 756 -17.56 38.98 20.11
CA ASP A 756 -17.66 40.24 20.84
C ASP A 756 -16.35 41.04 20.79
N GLN A 757 -15.20 40.36 20.91
CA GLN A 757 -13.89 40.99 20.70
C GLN A 757 -13.76 41.54 19.27
N ILE A 758 -14.27 40.83 18.26
CA ILE A 758 -14.24 41.29 16.87
C ILE A 758 -15.15 42.51 16.68
N LYS A 759 -16.35 42.53 17.28
CA LYS A 759 -17.21 43.72 17.34
C LYS A 759 -16.55 44.90 18.04
N ALA A 760 -15.73 44.64 19.06
CA ALA A 760 -14.94 45.64 19.77
C ALA A 760 -13.68 46.11 19.00
N GLY A 761 -13.48 45.64 17.76
CA GLY A 761 -12.41 46.10 16.87
C GLY A 761 -11.21 45.16 16.73
N HIS A 762 -11.21 43.98 17.39
CA HIS A 762 -10.20 42.95 17.12
C HIS A 762 -10.37 42.41 15.70
N ARG A 763 -9.26 42.20 15.00
CA ARG A 763 -9.27 41.62 13.65
C ARG A 763 -8.71 40.21 13.68
N LEU A 764 -9.32 39.31 12.91
CA LEU A 764 -8.65 38.09 12.49
C LEU A 764 -7.54 38.52 11.51
N ASP A 765 -6.29 38.59 11.99
CA ASP A 765 -5.16 39.03 11.17
C ASP A 765 -5.11 38.28 9.82
N ALA A 766 -4.75 38.98 8.74
CA ALA A 766 -4.66 38.40 7.39
C ALA A 766 -3.68 37.21 7.31
N ASP A 767 -2.72 37.13 8.24
CA ASP A 767 -1.72 36.06 8.33
C ASP A 767 -2.23 34.84 9.14
N HIS A 768 -3.46 34.89 9.65
CA HIS A 768 -4.14 33.80 10.38
C HIS A 768 -3.38 33.29 11.62
N HIS A 769 -2.54 34.15 12.22
CA HIS A 769 -1.84 33.92 13.48
C HIS A 769 -2.63 34.38 14.71
N PHE A 770 -3.75 35.09 14.49
CA PHE A 770 -4.71 35.54 15.51
C PHE A 770 -4.01 36.27 16.67
N ARG A 771 -3.02 37.14 16.38
CA ARG A 771 -2.12 37.76 17.39
C ARG A 771 -2.86 38.71 18.32
N SER A 772 -3.97 39.27 17.84
CA SER A 772 -4.94 40.07 18.60
C SER A 772 -5.72 39.26 19.65
N PHE A 773 -5.55 37.93 19.72
CA PHE A 773 -6.26 37.04 20.64
C PHE A 773 -5.32 36.32 21.63
N ALA A 774 -5.84 35.98 22.81
CA ALA A 774 -5.12 35.24 23.84
C ALA A 774 -4.72 33.82 23.37
N PRO A 775 -3.65 33.21 23.92
CA PRO A 775 -3.15 31.89 23.48
C PRO A 775 -4.22 30.77 23.40
N ALA A 776 -5.16 30.74 24.35
CA ALA A 776 -6.26 29.77 24.37
C ALA A 776 -7.24 29.98 23.20
N GLN A 777 -7.61 31.23 22.92
CA GLN A 777 -8.47 31.61 21.79
C GLN A 777 -7.79 31.33 20.45
N ARG A 778 -6.47 31.62 20.33
CA ARG A 778 -5.66 31.27 19.15
C ARG A 778 -5.68 29.77 18.86
N THR A 779 -5.54 28.97 19.91
CA THR A 779 -5.56 27.51 19.81
C THR A 779 -6.94 27.01 19.38
N TRP A 780 -8.00 27.58 19.95
CA TRP A 780 -9.38 27.26 19.58
C TRP A 780 -9.68 27.62 18.11
N LEU A 781 -9.38 28.86 17.68
CA LEU A 781 -9.55 29.33 16.30
C LEU A 781 -8.80 28.44 15.29
N ARG A 782 -7.56 28.05 15.61
CA ARG A 782 -6.77 27.12 14.79
C ARG A 782 -7.42 25.74 14.69
N THR A 783 -8.05 25.27 15.76
CA THR A 783 -8.75 23.98 15.79
C THR A 783 -10.00 24.03 14.92
N GLN A 784 -10.82 25.07 15.06
CA GLN A 784 -12.02 25.27 14.23
C GLN A 784 -11.67 25.36 12.75
N ARG A 785 -10.59 26.07 12.43
CA ARG A 785 -10.07 26.17 11.06
C ARG A 785 -9.66 24.81 10.49
N ASN A 786 -8.88 24.02 11.24
CA ASN A 786 -8.35 22.75 10.77
C ASN A 786 -9.46 21.70 10.53
N HIS A 787 -10.55 21.79 11.28
CA HIS A 787 -11.70 20.88 11.22
C HIS A 787 -12.95 21.53 10.62
N TYR A 788 -12.81 22.66 9.90
CA TYR A 788 -13.95 23.46 9.44
C TYR A 788 -14.94 22.65 8.58
N ALA A 789 -14.42 21.71 7.77
CA ALA A 789 -15.24 20.84 6.92
C ALA A 789 -16.08 19.82 7.72
N ASP A 790 -15.66 19.50 8.94
CA ASP A 790 -16.31 18.54 9.84
C ASP A 790 -17.34 19.23 10.76
N LEU A 791 -17.44 20.57 10.74
CA LEU A 791 -18.35 21.35 11.58
C LEU A 791 -19.79 21.35 11.03
N HIS A 792 -20.77 21.49 11.92
CA HIS A 792 -22.18 21.62 11.55
C HIS A 792 -22.40 22.82 10.60
N PRO A 793 -23.31 22.76 9.60
CA PRO A 793 -23.53 23.86 8.66
C PRO A 793 -23.76 25.23 9.32
N ASP A 794 -24.46 25.24 10.45
CA ASP A 794 -24.71 26.47 11.20
C ASP A 794 -23.51 26.97 11.99
N GLN A 795 -22.64 26.07 12.47
CA GLN A 795 -21.35 26.47 13.03
C GLN A 795 -20.47 27.11 11.95
N GLN A 796 -20.53 26.61 10.71
CA GLN A 796 -19.85 27.23 9.58
C GLN A 796 -20.43 28.61 9.27
N ARG A 797 -21.75 28.81 9.36
CA ARG A 797 -22.39 30.13 9.22
C ARG A 797 -21.92 31.10 10.31
N LEU A 798 -21.96 30.68 11.57
CA LEU A 798 -21.49 31.49 12.71
C LEU A 798 -20.00 31.84 12.62
N LEU A 799 -19.16 30.92 12.13
CA LEU A 799 -17.74 31.21 11.90
C LEU A 799 -17.54 32.16 10.72
N ALA A 800 -18.35 32.06 9.67
CA ALA A 800 -18.31 32.98 8.55
C ALA A 800 -18.66 34.42 8.98
N ASP A 801 -19.62 34.58 9.91
CA ASP A 801 -20.03 35.89 10.44
C ASP A 801 -18.89 36.63 11.18
N ILE A 802 -17.97 35.90 11.81
CA ILE A 802 -16.76 36.48 12.42
C ILE A 802 -15.59 36.62 11.45
N GLY A 803 -15.79 36.34 10.16
CA GLY A 803 -14.76 36.41 9.11
C GLY A 803 -13.93 35.13 8.91
N LEU A 804 -14.23 34.05 9.63
CA LEU A 804 -13.64 32.72 9.40
C LEU A 804 -14.51 31.94 8.41
N THR A 805 -14.39 32.26 7.12
CA THR A 805 -15.13 31.62 6.04
C THR A 805 -14.54 30.27 5.64
N ARG A 806 -15.31 29.49 4.86
CA ARG A 806 -14.82 28.23 4.26
C ARG A 806 -13.54 28.44 3.46
N ASP A 807 -13.43 29.58 2.77
CA ASP A 807 -12.24 29.91 1.99
C ASP A 807 -11.06 30.29 2.89
N SER A 808 -11.27 31.08 3.96
CA SER A 808 -10.20 31.39 4.92
C SER A 808 -9.78 30.19 5.78
N ALA A 809 -10.67 29.21 5.96
CA ALA A 809 -10.36 27.95 6.65
C ALA A 809 -9.56 26.95 5.79
N ARG A 810 -9.85 26.92 4.48
CA ARG A 810 -9.09 26.12 3.49
C ARG A 810 -7.75 26.74 3.16
N THR A 811 -7.59 28.05 3.36
CA THR A 811 -6.29 28.72 3.34
C THR A 811 -5.51 28.40 4.61
N ARG A 812 -4.95 27.20 4.70
CA ARG A 812 -3.94 26.86 5.71
C ARG A 812 -2.83 27.93 5.63
N PRO A 813 -2.54 28.71 6.69
CA PRO A 813 -1.41 29.62 6.65
C PRO A 813 -0.18 28.80 6.36
N LEU A 814 0.62 29.35 5.46
CA LEU A 814 1.84 28.75 5.02
C LEU A 814 2.71 28.60 6.26
N ASN A 815 3.20 27.39 6.54
CA ASN A 815 4.27 27.30 7.53
C ASN A 815 5.45 28.13 7.02
N PRO A 816 6.36 28.61 7.89
CA PRO A 816 7.49 29.43 7.47
C PRO A 816 8.27 28.80 6.29
N TYR A 817 8.39 27.47 6.28
CA TYR A 817 8.96 26.72 5.17
C TYR A 817 8.23 26.92 3.82
N ALA A 818 6.91 26.92 3.81
CA ALA A 818 6.12 27.14 2.60
C ALA A 818 6.13 28.61 2.15
N GLU A 819 6.28 29.56 3.08
CA GLU A 819 6.51 30.98 2.72
C GLU A 819 7.85 31.15 2.02
N THR A 820 8.93 30.58 2.57
CA THR A 820 10.25 30.56 1.93
C THR A 820 10.18 29.88 0.55
N ALA A 821 9.49 28.75 0.45
CA ALA A 821 9.33 28.04 -0.81
C ALA A 821 8.54 28.86 -1.86
N LEU A 822 7.51 29.59 -1.44
CA LEU A 822 6.75 30.49 -2.31
C LEU A 822 7.53 31.73 -2.71
N ALA A 823 8.40 32.25 -1.84
CA ALA A 823 9.33 33.32 -2.19
C ALA A 823 10.30 32.88 -3.29
N HIS A 824 10.88 31.68 -3.19
CA HIS A 824 11.71 31.11 -4.26
C HIS A 824 10.90 30.83 -5.54
N ALA A 825 9.65 30.37 -5.43
CA ALA A 825 8.78 30.19 -6.59
C ALA A 825 8.47 31.54 -7.27
N ARG A 826 8.19 32.59 -6.50
CA ARG A 826 7.96 33.96 -7.01
C ARG A 826 9.19 34.49 -7.73
N ALA A 827 10.35 34.50 -7.07
CA ALA A 827 11.61 34.96 -7.66
C ALA A 827 11.96 34.20 -8.97
N TYR A 828 11.73 32.89 -8.99
CA TYR A 828 11.91 32.09 -10.20
C TYR A 828 10.92 32.48 -11.30
N ALA A 829 9.64 32.64 -10.96
CA ALA A 829 8.60 33.00 -11.92
C ALA A 829 8.75 34.44 -12.45
N ASP A 830 9.24 35.37 -11.64
CA ASP A 830 9.54 36.74 -12.07
C ASP A 830 10.65 36.75 -13.12
N THR A 831 11.64 35.85 -12.97
CA THR A 831 12.76 35.71 -13.91
C THR A 831 12.40 34.93 -15.17
N HIS A 832 11.58 33.88 -15.06
CA HIS A 832 11.35 32.90 -16.13
C HIS A 832 9.92 32.87 -16.68
N HIS A 833 9.02 33.65 -16.10
CA HIS A 833 7.59 33.73 -16.44
C HIS A 833 6.87 32.36 -16.44
N THR A 834 7.37 31.39 -15.67
CA THR A 834 6.72 30.08 -15.49
C THR A 834 7.22 29.35 -14.24
N LEU A 835 6.35 28.52 -13.66
CA LEU A 835 6.67 27.52 -12.65
C LEU A 835 6.81 26.10 -13.20
N ALA A 836 6.76 25.93 -14.53
CA ALA A 836 6.95 24.63 -15.19
C ALA A 836 8.43 24.19 -15.17
N VAL A 837 9.03 24.02 -14.00
CA VAL A 837 10.44 23.65 -13.83
C VAL A 837 10.69 22.14 -13.93
N ALA A 838 11.94 21.74 -14.21
CA ALA A 838 12.36 20.34 -14.15
C ALA A 838 12.40 19.84 -12.70
N HIS A 839 12.25 18.52 -12.50
CA HIS A 839 12.26 17.94 -11.15
C HIS A 839 13.55 18.23 -10.37
N SER A 840 14.68 18.33 -11.09
CA SER A 840 16.01 18.60 -10.52
C SER A 840 16.34 20.09 -10.37
N THR A 841 15.41 21.00 -10.65
CA THR A 841 15.68 22.45 -10.57
C THR A 841 15.88 22.87 -9.10
N VAL A 842 17.01 23.53 -8.85
CA VAL A 842 17.37 24.16 -7.57
C VAL A 842 17.47 25.66 -7.83
N HIS A 843 16.86 26.49 -6.98
CA HIS A 843 16.89 27.95 -7.05
C HIS A 843 17.44 28.46 -5.72
N ASP A 844 18.60 29.13 -5.74
CA ASP A 844 19.31 29.64 -4.55
C ASP A 844 19.46 28.60 -3.42
N GLY A 845 19.88 27.37 -3.78
CA GLY A 845 20.04 26.27 -2.83
C GLY A 845 18.73 25.58 -2.40
N PHE A 846 17.56 26.14 -2.73
CA PHE A 846 16.26 25.53 -2.46
C PHE A 846 15.86 24.55 -3.57
N PRO A 847 15.45 23.29 -3.25
CA PRO A 847 15.07 22.28 -4.25
C PRO A 847 13.65 22.54 -4.82
N LEU A 848 13.48 23.66 -5.53
CA LEU A 848 12.21 24.16 -6.06
C LEU A 848 11.48 23.15 -6.95
N GLY A 849 12.21 22.41 -7.79
CA GLY A 849 11.65 21.43 -8.72
C GLY A 849 11.04 20.21 -8.05
N ARG A 850 11.65 19.75 -6.96
CA ARG A 850 11.11 18.67 -6.14
C ARG A 850 9.88 19.15 -5.38
N TRP A 851 9.98 20.32 -4.75
CA TRP A 851 8.89 20.89 -3.97
C TRP A 851 7.62 21.16 -4.82
N LEU A 852 7.76 21.78 -6.01
CA LEU A 852 6.64 22.00 -6.94
C LEU A 852 6.03 20.69 -7.43
N ASN A 853 6.84 19.65 -7.66
CA ASN A 853 6.33 18.33 -8.05
C ASN A 853 5.50 17.70 -6.93
N ASP A 854 5.94 17.81 -5.68
CA ASP A 854 5.18 17.32 -4.53
C ASP A 854 3.86 18.08 -4.38
N GLN A 855 3.84 19.40 -4.61
CA GLN A 855 2.60 20.20 -4.61
C GLN A 855 1.64 19.77 -5.73
N ARG A 856 2.14 19.48 -6.94
CA ARG A 856 1.30 18.99 -8.05
C ARG A 856 0.68 17.62 -7.74
N GLN A 857 1.44 16.71 -7.12
CA GLN A 857 0.93 15.40 -6.71
C GLN A 857 -0.13 15.53 -5.61
N GLN A 858 0.06 16.46 -4.67
CA GLN A 858 -0.91 16.75 -3.63
C GLN A 858 -2.21 17.34 -4.21
N ALA A 859 -2.11 18.32 -5.11
CA ALA A 859 -3.26 18.90 -5.80
C ALA A 859 -4.06 17.89 -6.66
N ARG A 860 -3.46 16.77 -7.08
CA ARG A 860 -4.17 15.68 -7.78
C ARG A 860 -4.93 14.74 -6.84
N ARG A 861 -4.55 14.69 -5.56
CA ARG A 861 -5.15 13.81 -4.55
C ARG A 861 -6.22 14.53 -3.73
N GLU A 862 -6.09 15.84 -3.56
CA GLU A 862 -7.02 16.67 -2.78
C GLU A 862 -8.11 17.26 -3.68
N THR A 863 -9.37 17.13 -3.27
CA THR A 863 -10.53 17.64 -4.01
C THR A 863 -10.71 19.16 -3.86
N THR A 864 -9.90 19.83 -3.04
CA THR A 864 -10.00 21.28 -2.76
C THR A 864 -8.60 21.91 -2.74
N PRO A 865 -8.36 23.01 -3.49
CA PRO A 865 -7.08 23.73 -3.47
C PRO A 865 -6.79 24.33 -2.08
N SER A 866 -5.56 24.15 -1.58
CA SER A 866 -5.06 24.79 -0.35
C SER A 866 -4.61 26.24 -0.60
N ALA A 867 -4.42 27.05 0.46
CA ALA A 867 -3.80 28.39 0.35
C ALA A 867 -2.51 28.40 -0.47
N ARG A 868 -1.70 27.36 -0.31
CA ARG A 868 -0.45 27.20 -1.05
C ARG A 868 -0.71 26.96 -2.53
N HIS A 869 -1.72 26.17 -2.88
CA HIS A 869 -2.12 25.97 -4.28
C HIS A 869 -2.70 27.26 -4.87
N GLN A 870 -3.49 28.03 -4.11
CA GLN A 870 -3.98 29.34 -4.52
C GLN A 870 -2.84 30.35 -4.73
N ALA A 871 -1.88 30.41 -3.79
CA ALA A 871 -0.70 31.25 -3.92
C ALA A 871 0.12 30.88 -5.17
N LEU A 872 0.36 29.58 -5.41
CA LEU A 872 1.01 29.09 -6.63
C LEU A 872 0.24 29.45 -7.91
N THR A 873 -1.09 29.35 -7.87
CA THR A 873 -1.97 29.74 -8.99
C THR A 873 -1.92 31.24 -9.25
N ALA A 874 -1.75 32.06 -8.21
CA ALA A 874 -1.52 33.49 -8.34
C ALA A 874 -0.09 33.83 -8.83
N ILE A 875 0.86 32.90 -8.76
CA ILE A 875 2.20 33.07 -9.37
C ILE A 875 2.17 32.68 -10.85
N ASP A 876 1.65 31.50 -11.14
CA ASP A 876 1.49 30.96 -12.48
C ASP A 876 0.16 30.20 -12.50
N PRO A 877 -0.88 30.70 -13.19
CA PRO A 877 -2.18 30.04 -13.30
C PRO A 877 -2.08 28.60 -13.83
N TRP A 878 -1.01 28.31 -14.55
CA TRP A 878 -0.72 27.02 -15.16
C TRP A 878 0.39 26.27 -14.43
N TRP A 879 0.68 26.54 -13.14
CA TRP A 879 1.71 25.81 -12.38
C TRP A 879 1.45 24.29 -12.31
N ASN A 880 0.19 23.87 -12.40
CA ASN A 880 -0.28 22.48 -12.48
C ASN A 880 -1.29 22.31 -13.63
N PRO A 881 -0.83 22.28 -14.90
CA PRO A 881 -1.71 22.29 -16.05
C PRO A 881 -2.35 20.91 -16.30
N PRO A 882 -3.49 20.83 -17.00
CA PRO A 882 -4.11 19.57 -17.43
C PRO A 882 -3.41 18.92 -18.64
N TRP A 883 -2.31 19.51 -19.13
CA TRP A 883 -1.46 18.99 -20.21
C TRP A 883 -0.02 18.74 -19.73
N ASP A 884 0.84 18.28 -20.62
CA ASP A 884 2.24 17.99 -20.30
C ASP A 884 3.04 19.26 -19.98
N LEU A 885 3.77 19.29 -18.86
CA LEU A 885 4.65 20.40 -18.48
C LEU A 885 5.71 20.72 -19.56
N ALA A 886 6.10 19.74 -20.38
CA ALA A 886 6.98 19.95 -21.53
C ALA A 886 6.35 20.86 -22.59
N TRP A 887 5.05 20.76 -22.81
CA TRP A 887 4.32 21.66 -23.72
C TRP A 887 4.30 23.09 -23.17
N GLN A 888 4.03 23.25 -21.88
CA GLN A 888 4.02 24.56 -21.23
C GLN A 888 5.39 25.25 -21.28
N ARG A 889 6.48 24.51 -21.01
CA ARG A 889 7.86 25.01 -21.16
C ARG A 889 8.14 25.48 -22.58
N ALA A 890 7.68 24.74 -23.59
CA ALA A 890 7.85 25.12 -24.99
C ALA A 890 7.06 26.38 -25.34
N CYS A 891 5.85 26.54 -24.80
CA CYS A 891 5.01 27.72 -24.95
C CYS A 891 5.66 28.97 -24.31
N THR A 892 6.15 28.88 -23.08
CA THR A 892 6.88 29.98 -22.41
C THR A 892 8.16 30.33 -23.17
N ARG A 893 8.85 29.33 -23.72
CA ARG A 893 10.02 29.56 -24.56
C ARG A 893 9.68 30.25 -25.88
N ALA A 894 8.54 29.93 -26.48
CA ALA A 894 8.05 30.65 -27.66
C ALA A 894 7.78 32.12 -27.34
N ARG A 895 7.07 32.39 -26.24
CA ARG A 895 6.80 33.73 -25.70
C ARG A 895 8.08 34.56 -25.51
N THR A 896 9.04 34.02 -24.77
CA THR A 896 10.29 34.71 -24.42
C THR A 896 11.28 34.86 -25.58
N THR A 897 11.06 34.17 -26.71
CA THR A 897 11.92 34.28 -27.90
C THR A 897 11.29 35.10 -29.02
N GLN A 898 9.96 35.22 -29.07
CA GLN A 898 9.27 36.16 -29.96
C GLN A 898 9.55 37.63 -29.59
N THR A 899 9.78 37.93 -28.30
CA THR A 899 10.10 39.29 -27.83
C THR A 899 11.56 39.70 -28.03
N ARG A 900 12.41 38.84 -28.60
CA ARG A 900 13.84 39.15 -28.82
C ARG A 900 14.06 39.84 -30.17
N PRO A 901 15.01 40.80 -30.27
CA PRO A 901 15.35 41.47 -31.52
C PRO A 901 15.85 40.55 -32.66
N HIS A 902 16.34 39.35 -32.32
CA HIS A 902 17.09 38.48 -33.24
C HIS A 902 16.28 37.31 -33.85
N GLY A 903 14.96 37.46 -33.98
CA GLY A 903 14.09 36.50 -34.67
C GLY A 903 13.85 35.17 -33.94
N VAL A 904 12.77 34.48 -34.31
CA VAL A 904 12.30 33.27 -33.61
C VAL A 904 13.22 32.05 -33.92
N PRO A 905 13.78 31.37 -32.90
CA PRO A 905 14.61 30.17 -33.08
C PRO A 905 13.93 29.07 -33.90
N ALA A 906 14.73 28.29 -34.66
CA ALA A 906 14.20 27.29 -35.60
C ALA A 906 13.37 26.18 -34.94
N ASP A 907 13.75 25.79 -33.72
CA ASP A 907 13.01 24.84 -32.90
C ASP A 907 11.68 25.40 -32.40
N VAL A 908 11.65 26.68 -32.01
CA VAL A 908 10.39 27.38 -31.67
C VAL A 908 9.48 27.52 -32.90
N ARG A 909 10.01 27.92 -34.07
CA ARG A 909 9.24 27.95 -35.34
C ARG A 909 8.68 26.58 -35.75
N THR A 910 9.40 25.51 -35.42
CA THR A 910 8.94 24.13 -35.67
C THR A 910 7.82 23.76 -34.71
N TRP A 911 7.95 24.14 -33.44
CA TRP A 911 6.92 23.92 -32.43
C TRP A 911 5.63 24.70 -32.74
N ILE A 912 5.73 25.97 -33.17
CA ILE A 912 4.59 26.80 -33.60
C ILE A 912 3.85 26.16 -34.79
N ARG A 913 4.57 25.71 -35.83
CA ARG A 913 3.98 24.98 -36.96
C ARG A 913 3.25 23.71 -36.53
N ALA A 914 3.80 22.97 -35.56
CA ALA A 914 3.14 21.81 -35.01
C ALA A 914 1.85 22.18 -34.26
N GLN A 915 1.79 23.35 -33.62
CA GLN A 915 0.57 23.83 -32.95
C GLN A 915 -0.53 24.21 -33.95
N HIS A 916 -0.21 24.91 -35.05
CA HIS A 916 -1.20 25.19 -36.11
C HIS A 916 -1.78 23.91 -36.70
N ALA A 917 -0.96 22.88 -36.94
CA ALA A 917 -1.44 21.58 -37.44
C ALA A 917 -2.28 20.81 -36.41
N ALA A 918 -1.97 20.97 -35.13
CA ALA A 918 -2.69 20.33 -34.04
C ALA A 918 -3.89 21.16 -33.54
N TRP A 919 -4.12 22.36 -34.07
CA TRP A 919 -5.10 23.34 -33.57
C TRP A 919 -6.48 22.74 -33.26
N PRO A 920 -7.09 21.90 -34.12
CA PRO A 920 -8.40 21.29 -33.86
C PRO A 920 -8.44 20.33 -32.67
N HIS A 921 -7.29 19.83 -32.23
CA HIS A 921 -7.14 18.85 -31.16
C HIS A 921 -6.54 19.47 -29.88
N LEU A 922 -6.21 20.76 -29.91
CA LEU A 922 -5.76 21.49 -28.73
C LEU A 922 -6.94 21.79 -27.81
N ARG A 923 -6.70 21.76 -26.50
CA ARG A 923 -7.71 22.16 -25.53
C ARG A 923 -8.03 23.66 -25.71
N PRO A 924 -9.25 24.13 -25.40
CA PRO A 924 -9.61 25.54 -25.51
C PRO A 924 -8.60 26.47 -24.82
N GLN A 925 -8.11 26.08 -23.64
CA GLN A 925 -7.12 26.85 -22.89
C GLN A 925 -5.74 26.89 -23.55
N GLN A 926 -5.35 25.84 -24.29
CA GLN A 926 -4.12 25.85 -25.09
C GLN A 926 -4.27 26.72 -26.34
N GLN A 927 -5.44 26.72 -26.99
CA GLN A 927 -5.75 27.62 -28.10
C GLN A 927 -5.71 29.08 -27.66
N GLN A 928 -6.26 29.39 -26.48
CA GLN A 928 -6.19 30.74 -25.90
C GLN A 928 -4.73 31.17 -25.67
N LEU A 929 -3.93 30.35 -24.96
CA LEU A 929 -2.51 30.66 -24.69
C LEU A 929 -1.67 30.88 -25.96
N LEU A 930 -2.03 30.22 -27.06
CA LEU A 930 -1.38 30.40 -28.35
C LEU A 930 -1.89 31.64 -29.08
N THR A 931 -3.19 31.91 -28.99
CA THR A 931 -3.79 33.13 -29.56
C THR A 931 -3.20 34.38 -28.90
N ASP A 932 -2.98 34.35 -27.58
CA ASP A 932 -2.29 35.40 -26.82
C ASP A 932 -0.80 35.59 -27.25
N LEU A 933 -0.25 34.66 -28.03
CA LEU A 933 1.09 34.71 -28.62
C LEU A 933 1.07 35.06 -30.12
N ASP A 934 -0.06 35.57 -30.62
CA ASP A 934 -0.34 35.81 -32.04
C ASP A 934 -0.22 34.55 -32.92
N ILE A 935 -0.31 33.37 -32.30
CA ILE A 935 -0.38 32.08 -33.00
C ILE A 935 -1.86 31.77 -33.17
N THR A 936 -2.46 32.27 -34.24
CA THR A 936 -3.89 32.09 -34.54
C THR A 936 -4.17 30.81 -35.33
N PRO A 937 -5.41 30.30 -35.32
CA PRO A 937 -5.80 29.25 -36.26
C PRO A 937 -5.59 29.78 -37.67
N SER A 938 -4.86 29.03 -38.49
CA SER A 938 -4.65 29.42 -39.89
C SER A 938 -6.02 29.55 -40.58
N THR A 939 -6.38 30.78 -40.95
CA THR A 939 -7.63 31.16 -41.63
C THR A 939 -7.58 30.87 -43.12
N GLU A 940 -6.47 30.37 -43.64
CA GLU A 940 -6.46 29.77 -44.95
C GLU A 940 -7.38 28.55 -44.91
N LYS A 941 -8.56 28.69 -45.54
CA LYS A 941 -9.22 27.59 -46.24
C LYS A 941 -8.20 26.99 -47.20
N ALA A 942 -7.30 26.16 -46.67
CA ALA A 942 -6.51 25.25 -47.45
C ALA A 942 -7.53 24.24 -47.96
N ALA A 943 -8.09 24.57 -49.13
CA ALA A 943 -8.71 23.64 -50.04
C ALA A 943 -8.04 22.29 -49.88
N ALA A 944 -8.88 21.27 -49.71
CA ALA A 944 -8.49 19.89 -49.64
C ALA A 944 -7.58 19.53 -50.82
N ARG A 945 -6.28 19.78 -50.70
CA ARG A 945 -5.27 19.02 -51.40
C ARG A 945 -5.27 17.69 -50.69
N ARG A 946 -6.13 16.81 -51.23
CA ARG A 946 -6.02 15.36 -51.18
C ARG A 946 -4.60 15.01 -50.76
N ARG A 947 -4.45 14.41 -49.58
CA ARG A 947 -3.23 13.68 -49.24
C ARG A 947 -3.18 12.50 -50.20
N THR A 948 -2.71 12.76 -51.43
CA THR A 948 -1.93 11.81 -52.16
C THR A 948 -0.84 11.33 -51.21
N SER A 949 -0.63 10.01 -51.24
CA SER A 949 0.55 9.35 -50.69
C SER A 949 1.75 10.30 -50.74
N ARG A 950 2.17 10.80 -49.58
CA ARG A 950 3.43 11.53 -49.46
C ARG A 950 4.53 10.49 -49.62
N VAL A 951 4.93 10.28 -50.85
CA VAL A 951 6.30 9.91 -51.19
C VAL A 951 7.17 10.99 -50.55
N TYR A 952 7.97 10.63 -49.55
CA TYR A 952 8.94 11.53 -48.96
C TYR A 952 9.85 12.04 -50.08
N PRO A 953 9.95 13.36 -50.35
CA PRO A 953 11.10 13.83 -51.10
C PRO A 953 12.34 13.48 -50.27
N THR A 954 13.36 12.93 -50.93
CA THR A 954 14.69 12.69 -50.37
C THR A 954 15.14 13.97 -49.67
N SER A 955 15.28 13.93 -48.34
CA SER A 955 15.84 15.03 -47.56
C SER A 955 17.15 15.50 -48.23
N PRO A 956 17.33 16.80 -48.57
CA PRO A 956 18.55 17.29 -49.21
C PRO A 956 19.82 16.94 -48.39
N GLY A 957 19.66 16.72 -47.08
CA GLY A 957 20.75 16.25 -46.21
C GLY A 957 21.42 14.92 -46.62
N LEU A 958 20.75 14.03 -47.39
CA LEU A 958 21.43 12.84 -47.94
C LEU A 958 22.39 13.20 -49.08
N ALA A 959 22.08 14.21 -49.88
CA ALA A 959 22.99 14.70 -50.92
C ALA A 959 24.21 15.37 -50.29
N HIS A 960 24.01 16.22 -49.27
CA HIS A 960 25.13 16.82 -48.52
C HIS A 960 25.95 15.79 -47.73
N ALA A 961 25.30 14.74 -47.18
CA ALA A 961 26.03 13.64 -46.54
C ALA A 961 26.86 12.84 -47.56
N ARG A 962 26.34 12.59 -48.76
CA ARG A 962 27.11 11.95 -49.84
C ARG A 962 28.31 12.80 -50.26
N ALA A 963 28.09 14.09 -50.51
CA ALA A 963 29.16 15.00 -50.91
C ALA A 963 30.24 15.11 -49.82
N TYR A 964 29.84 15.23 -48.55
CA TYR A 964 30.77 15.24 -47.43
C TYR A 964 31.52 13.90 -47.27
N ALA A 965 30.82 12.77 -47.37
CA ALA A 965 31.45 11.44 -47.30
C ALA A 965 32.42 11.21 -48.48
N GLN A 966 32.11 11.75 -49.66
CA GLN A 966 33.00 11.69 -50.82
C GLN A 966 34.24 12.56 -50.62
N ALA A 967 34.10 13.76 -50.02
CA ALA A 967 35.21 14.66 -49.77
C ALA A 967 36.11 14.23 -48.60
N HIS A 968 35.54 13.63 -47.56
CA HIS A 968 36.24 13.35 -46.30
C HIS A 968 36.36 11.85 -45.96
N GLY A 969 35.67 10.97 -46.67
CA GLY A 969 35.71 9.51 -46.44
C GLY A 969 35.00 9.04 -45.17
N HIS A 970 34.29 9.92 -44.45
CA HIS A 970 33.57 9.59 -43.21
C HIS A 970 32.41 10.56 -42.96
N LEU A 971 31.47 10.19 -42.09
CA LEU A 971 30.32 11.03 -41.69
C LEU A 971 30.45 11.54 -40.24
N SER A 972 31.64 11.96 -39.82
CA SER A 972 31.90 12.48 -38.46
C SER A 972 32.28 13.97 -38.37
N PRO A 973 31.54 14.90 -39.02
CA PRO A 973 31.79 16.34 -38.90
C PRO A 973 31.60 16.88 -37.47
N SER A 974 32.05 18.12 -37.24
CA SER A 974 31.71 18.89 -36.05
C SER A 974 30.21 19.22 -36.02
N ALA A 975 29.65 19.51 -34.85
CA ALA A 975 28.20 19.73 -34.72
C ALA A 975 27.75 21.03 -35.41
N ASP A 976 28.68 21.96 -35.59
CA ASP A 976 28.59 23.25 -36.26
C ASP A 976 28.98 23.21 -37.74
N SER A 977 29.48 22.07 -38.26
CA SER A 977 29.85 21.97 -39.68
C SER A 977 28.65 22.22 -40.60
N GLN A 978 28.88 23.09 -41.59
CA GLN A 978 27.97 23.34 -42.69
C GLN A 978 28.61 22.86 -44.00
N HIS A 979 27.79 22.32 -44.90
CA HIS A 979 28.20 21.94 -46.25
C HIS A 979 27.30 22.69 -47.23
N ASP A 980 27.85 23.61 -48.02
CA ASP A 980 27.11 24.51 -48.93
C ASP A 980 25.92 25.21 -48.24
N GLY A 981 26.14 25.76 -47.06
CA GLY A 981 25.10 26.43 -46.25
C GLY A 981 24.10 25.47 -45.58
N PHE A 982 24.18 24.16 -45.81
CA PHE A 982 23.36 23.17 -45.11
C PHE A 982 24.00 22.76 -43.77
N PRO A 983 23.28 22.78 -42.63
CA PRO A 983 23.82 22.44 -41.32
C PRO A 983 23.98 20.92 -41.13
N LEU A 984 24.90 20.32 -41.88
CA LEU A 984 25.14 18.88 -41.95
C LEU A 984 25.48 18.26 -40.59
N GLY A 985 26.29 18.93 -39.78
CA GLY A 985 26.66 18.47 -38.43
C GLY A 985 25.45 18.26 -37.52
N ARG A 986 24.54 19.26 -37.47
CA ARG A 986 23.30 19.18 -36.70
C ARG A 986 22.35 18.13 -37.27
N TRP A 987 22.28 18.02 -38.59
CA TRP A 987 21.46 17.03 -39.26
C TRP A 987 21.89 15.60 -38.91
N LEU A 988 23.20 15.28 -38.98
CA LEU A 988 23.72 13.96 -38.60
C LEU A 988 23.49 13.63 -37.12
N VAL A 989 23.60 14.61 -36.21
CA VAL A 989 23.25 14.42 -34.78
C VAL A 989 21.77 14.04 -34.62
N GLN A 990 20.88 14.71 -35.33
CA GLN A 990 19.45 14.38 -35.31
C GLN A 990 19.17 12.99 -35.89
N LYS A 991 19.85 12.59 -36.98
CA LYS A 991 19.70 11.26 -37.60
C LYS A 991 20.22 10.14 -36.71
N ARG A 992 21.37 10.31 -36.05
CA ARG A 992 21.89 9.37 -35.03
C ARG A 992 20.90 9.20 -33.88
N ARG A 993 20.34 10.30 -33.38
CA ARG A 993 19.32 10.27 -32.31
C ARG A 993 18.06 9.53 -32.76
N ALA A 994 17.59 9.76 -33.99
CA ALA A 994 16.44 9.07 -34.55
C ALA A 994 16.72 7.57 -34.75
N ALA A 995 17.92 7.20 -35.21
CA ALA A 995 18.33 5.79 -35.37
C ALA A 995 18.36 5.04 -34.03
N ARG A 996 18.98 5.62 -32.98
CA ARG A 996 18.99 5.03 -31.63
C ARG A 996 17.60 4.88 -31.00
N GLN A 997 16.63 5.67 -31.46
CA GLN A 997 15.23 5.60 -31.01
C GLN A 997 14.37 4.68 -31.88
N GLY A 998 14.93 4.05 -32.92
CA GLY A 998 14.18 3.23 -33.88
C GLY A 998 13.18 4.03 -34.74
N ARG A 999 13.41 5.34 -34.91
CA ARG A 999 12.51 6.28 -35.60
C ARG A 999 13.04 6.74 -36.96
N LEU A 1000 14.21 6.27 -37.38
CA LEU A 1000 14.79 6.60 -38.68
C LEU A 1000 14.24 5.64 -39.76
N SER A 1001 13.97 6.15 -40.96
CA SER A 1001 13.53 5.31 -42.08
C SER A 1001 14.61 4.30 -42.47
N PRO A 1002 14.26 3.02 -42.75
CA PRO A 1002 15.22 1.99 -43.15
C PRO A 1002 16.07 2.39 -44.36
N THR A 1003 15.46 3.02 -45.37
CA THR A 1003 16.16 3.50 -46.58
C THR A 1003 17.21 4.57 -46.28
N THR A 1004 16.94 5.48 -45.34
CA THR A 1004 17.90 6.51 -44.92
C THR A 1004 18.98 5.93 -44.02
N SER A 1005 18.66 4.95 -43.17
CA SER A 1005 19.65 4.21 -42.38
C SER A 1005 20.62 3.48 -43.30
N GLN A 1006 20.09 2.69 -44.24
CA GLN A 1006 20.87 1.92 -45.21
C GLN A 1006 21.75 2.85 -46.06
N THR A 1007 21.22 3.98 -46.54
CA THR A 1007 22.03 4.94 -47.32
C THR A 1007 23.18 5.51 -46.51
N LEU A 1008 22.96 5.86 -45.24
CA LEU A 1008 24.03 6.39 -44.38
C LEU A 1008 25.04 5.31 -43.97
N GLU A 1009 24.57 4.07 -43.75
CA GLU A 1009 25.43 2.89 -43.48
C GLU A 1009 26.31 2.55 -44.68
N THR A 1010 25.80 2.70 -45.90
CA THR A 1010 26.61 2.52 -47.12
C THR A 1010 27.68 3.62 -47.26
N LEU A 1011 27.40 4.84 -46.81
CA LEU A 1011 28.34 5.96 -46.93
C LEU A 1011 29.42 5.95 -45.85
N ASP A 1012 29.08 5.56 -44.63
CA ASP A 1012 30.01 5.35 -43.53
C ASP A 1012 29.40 4.27 -42.62
N PRO A 1013 29.95 3.05 -42.59
CA PRO A 1013 29.46 1.97 -41.72
C PRO A 1013 29.42 2.37 -40.24
N TRP A 1014 30.25 3.34 -39.85
CA TRP A 1014 30.34 3.87 -38.50
C TRP A 1014 29.66 5.23 -38.36
N TRP A 1015 28.75 5.63 -39.26
CA TRP A 1015 28.07 6.93 -39.16
C TRP A 1015 27.30 7.10 -37.84
N ASN A 1016 26.82 6.00 -37.23
CA ASN A 1016 26.17 5.96 -35.91
C ASN A 1016 26.79 4.88 -35.01
N PRO A 1017 28.00 5.13 -34.46
CA PRO A 1017 28.72 4.11 -33.71
C PRO A 1017 28.12 3.90 -32.30
N PRO A 1018 28.43 2.76 -31.65
CA PRO A 1018 28.03 2.50 -30.27
C PRO A 1018 28.83 3.33 -29.25
N TRP A 1019 29.96 3.94 -29.64
CA TRP A 1019 30.77 4.85 -28.82
C TRP A 1019 30.46 6.34 -29.10
N PRO A 1020 30.98 7.30 -28.31
CA PRO A 1020 30.75 8.72 -28.54
C PRO A 1020 31.25 9.18 -29.91
N SER A 1021 30.44 9.93 -30.67
CA SER A 1021 30.82 10.44 -32.00
C SER A 1021 32.01 11.40 -31.97
N ILE A 1022 32.30 12.00 -30.80
CA ILE A 1022 33.50 12.82 -30.58
C ILE A 1022 34.75 11.95 -30.71
N TRP A 1023 34.74 10.73 -30.15
CA TRP A 1023 35.85 9.80 -30.29
C TRP A 1023 36.14 9.47 -31.75
N GLN A 1024 35.10 9.20 -32.53
CA GLN A 1024 35.25 8.88 -33.95
C GLN A 1024 35.81 10.06 -34.75
N ARG A 1025 35.44 11.30 -34.39
CA ARG A 1025 36.01 12.50 -35.01
C ARG A 1025 37.49 12.64 -34.68
N THR A 1026 37.87 12.50 -33.41
CA THR A 1026 39.28 12.58 -32.99
C THR A 1026 40.11 11.47 -33.61
N TYR A 1027 39.53 10.28 -33.79
CA TYR A 1027 40.16 9.18 -34.56
C TYR A 1027 40.42 9.56 -36.02
N GLN A 1028 39.44 10.17 -36.72
CA GLN A 1028 39.65 10.60 -38.11
C GLN A 1028 40.73 11.70 -38.23
N GLN A 1029 40.82 12.58 -37.22
CA GLN A 1029 41.92 13.55 -37.13
C GLN A 1029 43.28 12.83 -36.95
N ALA A 1030 43.37 11.90 -36.01
CA ALA A 1030 44.59 11.11 -35.80
C ALA A 1030 44.99 10.31 -37.05
N LYS A 1031 44.02 9.69 -37.73
CA LYS A 1031 44.22 8.97 -38.99
C LYS A 1031 44.75 9.86 -40.10
N LEU A 1032 44.23 11.08 -40.24
CA LEU A 1032 44.72 12.05 -41.21
C LEU A 1032 46.19 12.40 -40.92
N HIS A 1033 46.52 12.78 -39.68
CA HIS A 1033 47.89 13.09 -39.27
C HIS A 1033 48.86 11.92 -39.52
N HIS A 1034 48.42 10.69 -39.22
CA HIS A 1034 49.18 9.48 -39.47
C HIS A 1034 49.44 9.27 -40.98
N HIS A 1035 48.42 9.44 -41.83
CA HIS A 1035 48.58 9.31 -43.29
C HIS A 1035 49.38 10.44 -43.93
N THR A 1036 49.30 11.67 -43.40
CA THR A 1036 50.06 12.83 -43.91
C THR A 1036 51.46 12.96 -43.31
N GLY A 1037 51.86 12.05 -42.41
CA GLY A 1037 53.16 12.11 -41.72
C GLY A 1037 53.34 13.32 -40.80
N GLN A 1038 52.25 13.98 -40.40
CA GLN A 1038 52.31 15.17 -39.55
C GLN A 1038 52.35 14.76 -38.07
N PRO A 1039 53.17 15.40 -37.23
CA PRO A 1039 53.20 15.11 -35.80
C PRO A 1039 51.84 15.39 -35.15
N TYR A 1040 51.45 14.56 -34.17
CA TYR A 1040 50.23 14.77 -33.41
C TYR A 1040 50.32 16.06 -32.59
N SER A 1041 49.25 16.85 -32.58
CA SER A 1041 49.15 17.99 -31.67
C SER A 1041 49.16 17.52 -30.20
N PRO A 1042 49.51 18.38 -29.23
CA PRO A 1042 49.48 18.01 -27.80
C PRO A 1042 48.11 17.55 -27.30
N THR A 1043 47.03 17.89 -28.01
CA THR A 1043 45.68 17.40 -27.71
C THR A 1043 45.43 15.99 -28.27
N LEU A 1044 45.91 15.70 -29.47
CA LEU A 1044 45.84 14.38 -30.10
C LEU A 1044 46.76 13.37 -29.40
N GLN A 1045 47.95 13.80 -28.97
CA GLN A 1045 48.89 12.96 -28.22
C GLN A 1045 48.30 12.52 -26.88
N ARG A 1046 47.75 13.45 -26.08
CA ARG A 1046 47.02 13.12 -24.84
C ARG A 1046 45.80 12.24 -25.09
N TRP A 1047 45.13 12.40 -26.24
CA TRP A 1047 44.02 11.53 -26.60
C TRP A 1047 44.49 10.11 -26.92
N ALA A 1048 45.58 9.95 -27.66
CA ALA A 1048 46.19 8.66 -28.01
C ALA A 1048 46.69 7.91 -26.75
N GLU A 1049 47.41 8.57 -25.85
CA GLU A 1049 47.83 8.02 -24.55
C GLU A 1049 46.64 7.55 -23.70
N ARG A 1050 45.54 8.30 -23.75
CA ARG A 1050 44.29 7.93 -23.07
C ARG A 1050 43.63 6.71 -23.69
N GLN A 1051 43.85 6.43 -24.98
CA GLN A 1051 43.35 5.21 -25.61
C GLN A 1051 44.19 3.99 -25.19
N LEU A 1052 45.51 4.14 -25.12
CA LEU A 1052 46.42 3.07 -24.67
C LEU A 1052 46.15 2.66 -23.22
N THR A 1053 45.97 3.63 -22.32
CA THR A 1053 45.60 3.35 -20.91
C THR A 1053 44.24 2.68 -20.76
N ARG A 1054 43.32 2.91 -21.71
CA ARG A 1054 41.96 2.35 -21.69
C ARG A 1054 41.76 1.18 -22.63
N TRP A 1055 42.84 0.64 -23.22
CA TRP A 1055 42.77 -0.34 -24.31
C TRP A 1055 41.81 -1.50 -24.02
N LYS A 1056 41.90 -2.10 -22.82
CA LYS A 1056 41.05 -3.22 -22.38
C LYS A 1056 39.57 -2.88 -22.27
N THR A 1057 39.22 -1.61 -22.13
CA THR A 1057 37.83 -1.11 -22.00
C THR A 1057 37.27 -0.50 -23.30
N LEU A 1058 38.09 -0.41 -24.36
CA LEU A 1058 37.65 0.07 -25.67
C LEU A 1058 36.87 -1.02 -26.40
N HIS A 1059 35.89 -0.61 -27.21
CA HIS A 1059 35.17 -1.54 -28.07
C HIS A 1059 36.14 -2.23 -29.04
N LEU A 1060 35.95 -3.51 -29.37
CA LEU A 1060 36.85 -4.29 -30.26
C LEU A 1060 37.18 -3.53 -31.57
N VAL A 1061 36.16 -3.00 -32.22
CA VAL A 1061 36.33 -2.17 -33.42
C VAL A 1061 37.15 -0.89 -33.16
N GLN A 1062 37.06 -0.28 -31.98
CA GLN A 1062 37.92 0.87 -31.65
C GLN A 1062 39.38 0.46 -31.52
N GLN A 1063 39.68 -0.74 -31.01
CA GLN A 1063 41.03 -1.30 -30.97
C GLN A 1063 41.56 -1.54 -32.38
N GLU A 1064 40.77 -2.18 -33.26
CA GLU A 1064 41.13 -2.40 -34.67
C GLU A 1064 41.39 -1.08 -35.42
N LEU A 1065 40.51 -0.10 -35.24
CA LEU A 1065 40.66 1.23 -35.83
C LEU A 1065 41.94 1.92 -35.32
N LEU A 1066 42.23 1.88 -34.02
CA LEU A 1066 43.45 2.48 -33.46
C LEU A 1066 44.73 1.75 -33.90
N SER A 1067 44.71 0.42 -33.96
CA SER A 1067 45.82 -0.38 -34.50
C SER A 1067 46.13 -0.02 -35.95
N SER A 1068 45.10 0.30 -36.77
CA SER A 1068 45.30 0.71 -38.17
C SER A 1068 46.04 2.05 -38.35
N ILE A 1069 46.23 2.82 -37.29
CA ILE A 1069 46.99 4.08 -37.28
C ILE A 1069 48.18 4.04 -36.30
N ALA A 1070 48.70 2.84 -36.03
CA ALA A 1070 49.82 2.57 -35.13
C ALA A 1070 49.62 3.06 -33.68
N ILE A 1071 48.37 3.11 -33.19
CA ILE A 1071 48.05 3.34 -31.78
C ILE A 1071 47.60 1.99 -31.20
N HIS A 1072 48.54 1.21 -30.68
CA HIS A 1072 48.24 -0.04 -29.97
C HIS A 1072 49.21 -0.22 -28.79
N PRO A 1073 48.82 -0.95 -27.74
CA PRO A 1073 49.77 -1.41 -26.74
C PRO A 1073 50.80 -2.30 -27.43
N GLY A 1074 52.07 -2.14 -27.05
CA GLY A 1074 53.16 -3.00 -27.49
C GLY A 1074 53.03 -4.42 -26.94
#